data_AF-A0A0B2UV17-F1
#
_entry.id   AF-A0A0B2UV17-F1
#
_cell.length_a   1.000
_cell.length_b   1.000
_cell.length_c   1.000
_cell.angle_alpha   90.00
_cell.angle_beta   90.00
_cell.angle_gamma   90.00
#
_symmetry.space_group_name_H-M   'P 1'
#
loop_
_entity.id
_entity.type
_entity.pdbx_description
1 polymer ?
#
loop_
_entity_poly.entity_id
_entity_poly.type
_entity_poly.pdbx_seq_one_letter_code
_entity_poly.pdbx_strand_id
1 'polypeptide(L)'
;MDSDMQKSCEALGIVDKGLRAESLEEKMELLVNLKSLMRETPIPYFINATVLRLLEAFRHNDNALRNFIVQILGECSAELGVVYSKAEITRRLMRISYSNDSLTRAFNLRLLATLSTVISENKRVHHLIMKSVDCEHKDERAAAIVAMNAFATASKRFSEMALRKMQQVVKSSKCSLRLKVYVVRVIAHVHGDDETIVNAVDVGEKILFETPNKYIACAVIASLTQIVRTRHIAMPRLMNVLLRFQSDSSDGRSLLRIILQSVKALAPAADLLSGSTVQDICELSELTENREERLLWLGAIRCLVVQKVRSVNTHINEYMMQRSSLLFDKDGQVRLMAVQVFVCLYSFMPSLGVASLLQTTFLEHMGSTSSDDSEKFYRLLTAFVRMKACPSEVVYSLVDASFDSPLPDGCVPQLLQFLIASAETHSELCPRLFKWALQKFEQGDYSNVTLFARLIYAPGVDLNELPPNHWNAWGTDAWTSYLVARTAMRNGHLKSVALPILEMIEHKAACAENRLWLSSLKSICMATVEEFKLSELERAISNYDQAICTLEMLSAKKWWRNCFWFAERYVDCLRSSLTALRRLIVTRNFTLLPLIVVGPPSQQWKVCATSMMECYEKWHTLLRQSYDADSDTIVSLDLKCFECSLMCAALMWLVEEDSQLYFDSCSESLSSLCTSATNVYLRELAEWGKAQLDVLKLANVPLEKRLSYQYISHLMNIFGRFCCGPVFLPRFFFEQLKRTELKLSVSPQASEDAQSSEEPEAQEESEVHDEFNTAEQSDLNDESSCLKVTRGSEVPFVVEATMTSTSSCSIRTFIVNITVTCKEGSRVIRSWSEAVTSEEENCFKAPIPYLPQEDCTVKFTVEFVDESRRHWTSHSQAEVKIVLKEDDYEERRRPETNSAR
;
A
#
# COMPACT_ATOMS: atom_id res chain seq x y z
N MET A 1 38.66 6.93 -6.25
CA MET A 1 38.50 6.66 -7.70
C MET A 1 39.06 5.30 -8.12
N ASP A 2 39.99 4.69 -7.37
CA ASP A 2 40.65 3.41 -7.78
C ASP A 2 39.90 2.10 -7.45
N SER A 3 38.97 2.09 -6.49
CA SER A 3 38.20 0.90 -6.08
C SER A 3 37.42 0.23 -7.23
N ASP A 4 36.73 1.03 -8.04
CA ASP A 4 35.69 0.50 -8.95
C ASP A 4 36.25 -0.02 -10.27
N MET A 5 37.38 0.55 -10.71
CA MET A 5 38.14 0.05 -11.86
C MET A 5 38.81 -1.29 -11.56
N GLN A 6 39.29 -1.49 -10.33
CA GLN A 6 39.90 -2.75 -9.93
C GLN A 6 38.86 -3.88 -9.91
N LYS A 7 37.68 -3.64 -9.32
CA LYS A 7 36.53 -4.56 -9.38
C LYS A 7 36.11 -4.89 -10.82
N SER A 8 36.13 -3.91 -11.73
CA SER A 8 35.81 -4.14 -13.15
C SER A 8 36.82 -5.07 -13.85
N CYS A 9 38.11 -4.93 -13.55
CA CYS A 9 39.17 -5.76 -14.13
C CYS A 9 39.11 -7.20 -13.61
N GLU A 10 38.83 -7.38 -12.32
CA GLU A 10 38.63 -8.70 -11.71
C GLU A 10 37.42 -9.41 -12.32
N ALA A 11 36.28 -8.71 -12.42
CA ALA A 11 35.08 -9.21 -13.07
C ALA A 11 35.34 -9.61 -14.53
N LEU A 12 36.10 -8.81 -15.30
CA LEU A 12 36.46 -9.14 -16.68
C LEU A 12 37.40 -10.35 -16.78
N GLY A 13 38.28 -10.53 -15.80
CA GLY A 13 39.15 -11.70 -15.69
C GLY A 13 38.36 -13.02 -15.57
N ILE A 14 37.27 -13.01 -14.80
CA ILE A 14 36.36 -14.16 -14.66
C ILE A 14 35.72 -14.51 -16.01
N VAL A 15 35.24 -13.50 -16.74
CA VAL A 15 34.64 -13.69 -18.07
C VAL A 15 35.64 -14.26 -19.08
N ASP A 16 36.86 -13.70 -19.13
CA ASP A 16 37.91 -14.17 -20.03
C ASP A 16 38.36 -15.61 -19.70
N LYS A 17 38.41 -15.98 -18.41
CA LYS A 17 38.71 -17.35 -17.97
C LYS A 17 37.62 -18.32 -18.41
N GLY A 18 36.35 -17.95 -18.21
CA GLY A 18 35.20 -18.75 -18.64
C GLY A 18 35.17 -18.98 -20.15
N LEU A 19 35.48 -17.97 -20.96
CA LEU A 19 35.48 -18.11 -22.42
C LEU A 19 36.66 -18.91 -22.99
N ARG A 20 37.75 -19.07 -22.22
CA ARG A 20 38.95 -19.83 -22.61
C ARG A 20 38.94 -21.29 -22.17
N ALA A 21 37.96 -21.71 -21.38
CA ALA A 21 37.82 -23.10 -20.95
C ALA A 21 37.76 -24.07 -22.14
N GLU A 22 38.22 -25.31 -21.98
CA GLU A 22 38.31 -26.29 -23.07
C GLU A 22 36.97 -26.98 -23.34
N SER A 23 36.20 -27.27 -22.29
CA SER A 23 34.89 -27.93 -22.38
C SER A 23 33.73 -26.93 -22.50
N LEU A 24 32.65 -27.34 -23.18
CA LEU A 24 31.43 -26.52 -23.30
C LEU A 24 30.72 -26.34 -21.95
N GLU A 25 30.76 -27.37 -21.10
CA GLU A 25 30.12 -27.38 -19.77
C GLU A 25 30.75 -26.34 -18.85
N GLU A 26 32.08 -26.27 -18.79
CA GLU A 26 32.82 -25.25 -18.03
C GLU A 26 32.55 -23.83 -18.55
N LYS A 27 32.50 -23.65 -19.88
CA LYS A 27 32.14 -22.36 -20.49
C LYS A 27 30.75 -21.91 -20.05
N MET A 28 29.79 -22.83 -19.97
CA MET A 28 28.42 -22.53 -19.58
C MET A 28 28.34 -22.21 -18.09
N GLU A 29 28.88 -23.08 -17.23
CA GLU A 29 28.88 -22.93 -15.77
C GLU A 29 29.46 -21.57 -15.33
N LEU A 30 30.61 -21.18 -15.88
CA LEU A 30 31.28 -19.93 -15.51
C LEU A 30 30.56 -18.67 -15.99
N LEU A 31 29.66 -18.79 -16.97
CA LEU A 31 28.91 -17.66 -17.54
C LEU A 31 27.47 -17.58 -17.02
N VAL A 32 26.95 -18.60 -16.30
CA VAL A 32 25.62 -18.55 -15.68
C VAL A 32 25.50 -17.35 -14.72
N ASN A 33 26.57 -17.01 -14.01
CA ASN A 33 26.59 -15.90 -13.05
C ASN A 33 26.81 -14.52 -13.70
N LEU A 34 26.93 -14.43 -15.03
CA LEU A 34 27.24 -13.18 -15.72
C LEU A 34 26.21 -12.07 -15.43
N LYS A 35 24.94 -12.46 -15.25
CA LYS A 35 23.87 -11.53 -14.89
C LYS A 35 24.09 -10.87 -13.53
N SER A 36 24.47 -11.63 -12.50
CA SER A 36 24.75 -11.03 -11.18
C SER A 36 25.99 -10.14 -11.28
N LEU A 37 27.03 -10.60 -12.01
CA LEU A 37 28.25 -9.83 -12.21
C LEU A 37 28.01 -8.48 -12.91
N MET A 38 27.19 -8.44 -13.96
CA MET A 38 26.82 -7.19 -14.66
C MET A 38 25.96 -6.25 -13.81
N ARG A 39 25.16 -6.77 -12.86
CA ARG A 39 24.36 -5.97 -11.93
C ARG A 39 25.17 -5.42 -10.78
N GLU A 40 26.11 -6.21 -10.26
CA GLU A 40 27.04 -5.82 -9.20
C GLU A 40 28.08 -4.82 -9.71
N THR A 41 28.38 -4.84 -11.02
CA THR A 41 29.33 -3.93 -11.66
C THR A 41 28.77 -3.29 -12.94
N PRO A 42 27.83 -2.32 -12.85
CA PRO A 42 27.19 -1.69 -14.01
C PRO A 42 28.07 -0.64 -14.70
N ILE A 43 29.37 -0.93 -14.82
CA ILE A 43 30.38 0.00 -15.34
C ILE A 43 30.42 -0.11 -16.88
N PRO A 44 30.24 1.00 -17.63
CA PRO A 44 30.16 0.97 -19.10
C PRO A 44 31.34 0.29 -19.79
N TYR A 45 32.56 0.44 -19.25
CA TYR A 45 33.75 -0.22 -19.76
C TYR A 45 33.64 -1.75 -19.68
N PHE A 46 33.33 -2.28 -18.50
CA PHE A 46 33.20 -3.71 -18.26
C PHE A 46 32.11 -4.32 -19.14
N ILE A 47 30.90 -3.73 -19.11
CA ILE A 47 29.75 -4.21 -19.91
C ILE A 47 30.09 -4.23 -21.40
N ASN A 48 30.69 -3.15 -21.93
CA ASN A 48 31.07 -3.07 -23.33
C ASN A 48 32.17 -4.10 -23.70
N ALA A 49 33.17 -4.29 -22.85
CA ALA A 49 34.23 -5.28 -23.06
C ALA A 49 33.66 -6.71 -23.06
N THR A 50 32.82 -7.06 -22.08
CA THR A 50 32.14 -8.35 -21.96
C THR A 50 31.32 -8.67 -23.21
N VAL A 51 30.50 -7.73 -23.70
CA VAL A 51 29.73 -7.91 -24.94
C VAL A 51 30.66 -8.22 -26.11
N LEU A 52 31.75 -7.46 -26.29
CA LEU A 52 32.70 -7.72 -27.39
C LEU A 52 33.37 -9.10 -27.28
N ARG A 53 33.71 -9.56 -26.06
CA ARG A 53 34.30 -10.90 -25.85
C ARG A 53 33.31 -12.01 -26.18
N LEU A 54 32.06 -11.87 -25.73
CA LEU A 54 30.99 -12.81 -26.07
C LEU A 54 30.73 -12.85 -27.58
N LEU A 55 30.76 -11.72 -28.27
CA LEU A 55 30.60 -11.69 -29.74
C LEU A 55 31.76 -12.37 -30.48
N GLU A 56 32.99 -12.29 -29.96
CA GLU A 56 34.12 -13.02 -30.54
C GLU A 56 33.98 -14.53 -30.33
N ALA A 57 33.56 -14.96 -29.13
CA ALA A 57 33.26 -16.35 -28.85
C ALA A 57 32.10 -16.87 -29.73
N PHE A 58 31.05 -16.08 -29.90
CA PHE A 58 29.89 -16.40 -30.75
C PHE A 58 30.29 -16.68 -32.21
N ARG A 59 31.36 -16.03 -32.70
CA ARG A 59 31.84 -16.20 -34.07
C ARG A 59 32.43 -17.58 -34.32
N HIS A 60 33.29 -18.07 -33.43
CA HIS A 60 34.15 -19.25 -33.70
C HIS A 60 33.65 -20.57 -33.12
N ASN A 61 32.71 -20.53 -32.17
CA ASN A 61 32.27 -21.74 -31.45
C ASN A 61 31.10 -22.46 -32.16
N ASP A 62 30.56 -23.49 -31.51
CA ASP A 62 29.45 -24.30 -32.01
C ASP A 62 28.08 -23.64 -31.80
N ASN A 63 27.03 -24.31 -32.30
CA ASN A 63 25.66 -23.80 -32.19
C ASN A 63 25.10 -23.85 -30.75
N ALA A 64 25.62 -24.71 -29.88
CA ALA A 64 25.22 -24.78 -28.48
C ALA A 64 25.66 -23.54 -27.70
N LEU A 65 26.94 -23.16 -27.81
CA LEU A 65 27.44 -21.94 -27.16
C LEU A 65 26.79 -20.68 -27.75
N ARG A 66 26.51 -20.65 -29.06
CA ARG A 66 25.78 -19.54 -29.69
C ARG A 66 24.40 -19.33 -29.08
N ASN A 67 23.64 -20.40 -28.88
CA ASN A 67 22.32 -20.31 -28.26
C ASN A 67 22.41 -19.81 -26.82
N PHE A 68 23.38 -20.30 -26.06
CA PHE A 68 23.60 -19.90 -24.67
C PHE A 68 23.98 -18.42 -24.53
N ILE A 69 24.88 -17.92 -25.40
CA ILE A 69 25.24 -16.50 -25.43
C ILE A 69 24.02 -15.61 -25.72
N VAL A 70 23.15 -16.03 -26.66
CA VAL A 70 21.90 -15.31 -26.97
C VAL A 70 20.97 -15.27 -25.76
N GLN A 71 20.86 -16.38 -25.01
CA GLN A 71 20.03 -16.46 -23.81
C GLN A 71 20.54 -15.52 -22.70
N ILE A 72 21.83 -15.61 -22.33
CA ILE A 72 22.39 -14.77 -21.26
C ILE A 72 22.29 -13.28 -21.61
N LEU A 73 22.66 -12.89 -22.82
CA LEU A 73 22.55 -11.48 -23.23
C LEU A 73 21.09 -11.01 -23.24
N GLY A 74 20.13 -11.90 -23.53
CA GLY A 74 18.71 -11.61 -23.40
C GLY A 74 18.29 -11.32 -21.96
N GLU A 75 18.81 -12.08 -21.01
CA GLU A 75 18.56 -11.88 -19.57
C GLU A 75 19.21 -10.61 -19.00
N CYS A 76 20.26 -10.09 -19.65
CA CYS A 76 20.99 -8.89 -19.26
C CYS A 76 20.56 -7.63 -20.06
N SER A 77 19.36 -7.62 -20.63
CA SER A 77 18.92 -6.56 -21.56
C SER A 77 18.86 -5.16 -20.95
N ALA A 78 18.65 -5.03 -19.63
CA ALA A 78 18.63 -3.75 -18.94
C ALA A 78 20.04 -3.14 -18.85
N GLU A 79 21.03 -3.97 -18.60
CA GLU A 79 22.43 -3.60 -18.42
C GLU A 79 23.11 -3.24 -19.76
N LEU A 80 22.58 -3.72 -20.90
CA LEU A 80 23.12 -3.42 -22.24
C LEU A 80 22.99 -1.96 -22.69
N GLY A 81 22.23 -1.12 -21.96
CA GLY A 81 22.01 0.29 -22.30
C GLY A 81 23.29 1.14 -22.36
N VAL A 82 24.33 0.74 -21.62
CA VAL A 82 25.61 1.49 -21.52
C VAL A 82 26.64 1.12 -22.60
N VAL A 83 26.31 0.20 -23.52
CA VAL A 83 27.22 -0.28 -24.56
C VAL A 83 27.45 0.79 -25.64
N TYR A 84 28.71 1.18 -25.85
CA TYR A 84 29.08 2.27 -26.77
C TYR A 84 29.77 1.82 -28.07
N SER A 85 30.28 0.59 -28.17
CA SER A 85 31.04 0.10 -29.34
C SER A 85 30.16 -0.37 -30.53
N LYS A 86 29.16 0.44 -30.89
CA LYS A 86 28.11 0.11 -31.88
C LYS A 86 28.66 -0.36 -33.23
N ALA A 87 29.69 0.31 -33.76
CA ALA A 87 30.26 0.01 -35.07
C ALA A 87 31.02 -1.34 -35.09
N GLU A 88 31.73 -1.65 -34.01
CA GLU A 88 32.47 -2.91 -33.86
C GLU A 88 31.50 -4.10 -33.75
N ILE A 89 30.51 -3.96 -32.86
CA ILE A 89 29.44 -4.94 -32.66
C ILE A 89 28.75 -5.26 -33.99
N THR A 90 28.34 -4.22 -34.72
CA THR A 90 27.68 -4.40 -36.01
C THR A 90 28.59 -5.10 -37.02
N ARG A 91 29.87 -4.74 -37.09
CA ARG A 91 30.82 -5.36 -38.03
C ARG A 91 30.99 -6.86 -37.76
N ARG A 92 31.06 -7.26 -36.49
CA ARG A 92 31.20 -8.68 -36.10
C ARG A 92 29.95 -9.48 -36.45
N LEU A 93 28.78 -8.98 -36.11
CA LEU A 93 27.50 -9.65 -36.40
C LEU A 93 27.22 -9.77 -37.91
N MET A 94 27.53 -8.73 -38.69
CA MET A 94 27.31 -8.76 -40.15
C MET A 94 28.20 -9.77 -40.87
N ARG A 95 29.38 -10.13 -40.33
CA ARG A 95 30.23 -11.18 -40.91
C ARG A 95 29.58 -12.56 -40.81
N ILE A 96 28.85 -12.81 -39.72
CA ILE A 96 28.19 -14.09 -39.44
C ILE A 96 26.94 -14.27 -40.31
N SER A 97 26.33 -13.17 -40.75
CA SER A 97 25.13 -13.17 -41.60
C SER A 97 25.32 -13.86 -42.96
N TYR A 98 26.56 -14.05 -43.41
CA TYR A 98 26.89 -14.74 -44.67
C TYR A 98 27.23 -16.22 -44.48
N SER A 99 27.01 -16.78 -43.29
CA SER A 99 27.21 -18.22 -43.04
C SER A 99 26.29 -19.08 -43.91
N ASN A 100 26.80 -20.23 -44.37
CA ASN A 100 26.02 -21.23 -45.08
C ASN A 100 25.04 -21.99 -44.15
N ASP A 101 25.34 -22.03 -42.85
CA ASP A 101 24.46 -22.65 -41.84
C ASP A 101 23.26 -21.74 -41.51
N SER A 102 22.06 -22.24 -41.74
CA SER A 102 20.81 -21.54 -41.45
C SER A 102 20.58 -21.34 -39.95
N LEU A 103 21.03 -22.27 -39.10
CA LEU A 103 20.92 -22.15 -37.64
C LEU A 103 21.83 -21.06 -37.10
N THR A 104 23.09 -21.02 -37.56
CA THR A 104 24.01 -19.91 -37.26
C THR A 104 23.41 -18.55 -37.64
N ARG A 105 22.79 -18.45 -38.83
CA ARG A 105 22.09 -17.22 -39.26
C ARG A 105 20.89 -16.89 -38.37
N ALA A 106 20.13 -17.90 -37.93
CA ALA A 106 19.01 -17.71 -37.00
C ALA A 106 19.48 -17.20 -35.62
N PHE A 107 20.54 -17.77 -35.03
CA PHE A 107 21.11 -17.27 -33.78
C PHE A 107 21.64 -15.85 -33.93
N ASN A 108 22.28 -15.53 -35.05
CA ASN A 108 22.75 -14.18 -35.33
C ASN A 108 21.59 -13.17 -35.37
N LEU A 109 20.45 -13.53 -35.98
CA LEU A 109 19.24 -12.69 -35.98
C LEU A 109 18.66 -12.51 -34.57
N ARG A 110 18.63 -13.56 -33.74
CA ARG A 110 18.20 -13.43 -32.34
C ARG A 110 19.15 -12.53 -31.53
N LEU A 111 20.45 -12.64 -31.76
CA LEU A 111 21.45 -11.79 -31.12
C LEU A 111 21.32 -10.32 -31.55
N LEU A 112 21.04 -10.07 -32.83
CA LEU A 112 20.68 -8.74 -33.32
C LEU A 112 19.45 -8.20 -32.59
N ALA A 113 18.42 -9.03 -32.36
CA ALA A 113 17.22 -8.65 -31.63
C ALA A 113 17.54 -8.20 -30.19
N THR A 114 18.36 -8.97 -29.46
CA THR A 114 18.82 -8.63 -28.10
C THR A 114 19.57 -7.30 -28.04
N LEU A 115 20.34 -6.98 -29.10
CA LEU A 115 21.14 -5.76 -29.19
C LEU A 115 20.39 -4.61 -29.91
N SER A 116 19.08 -4.72 -30.13
CA SER A 116 18.35 -3.76 -30.94
C SER A 116 18.47 -2.33 -30.42
N THR A 117 18.43 -2.11 -29.11
CA THR A 117 18.58 -0.80 -28.45
C THR A 117 19.95 -0.15 -28.71
N VAL A 118 20.98 -0.95 -28.97
CA VAL A 118 22.36 -0.49 -29.17
C VAL A 118 22.63 -0.16 -30.64
N ILE A 119 22.17 -1.01 -31.57
CA ILE A 119 22.50 -0.94 -33.01
C ILE A 119 21.30 -0.61 -33.92
N SER A 120 20.23 -0.03 -33.34
CA SER A 120 18.94 0.23 -33.99
C SER A 120 19.01 1.03 -35.29
N GLU A 121 20.04 1.86 -35.51
CA GLU A 121 20.13 2.77 -36.67
C GLU A 121 20.98 2.24 -37.84
N ASN A 122 21.50 1.02 -37.75
CA ASN A 122 22.38 0.49 -38.81
C ASN A 122 21.60 -0.02 -40.04
N LYS A 123 21.71 0.72 -41.16
CA LYS A 123 21.06 0.38 -42.44
C LYS A 123 21.38 -1.02 -42.98
N ARG A 124 22.58 -1.56 -42.75
CA ARG A 124 22.96 -2.90 -43.23
C ARG A 124 22.20 -3.98 -42.46
N VAL A 125 22.05 -3.78 -41.16
CA VAL A 125 21.26 -4.67 -40.29
C VAL A 125 19.79 -4.60 -40.69
N HIS A 126 19.26 -3.40 -40.97
CA HIS A 126 17.89 -3.23 -41.46
C HIS A 126 17.63 -4.05 -42.71
N HIS A 127 18.49 -3.91 -43.72
CA HIS A 127 18.36 -4.65 -44.97
C HIS A 127 18.48 -6.17 -44.78
N LEU A 128 19.39 -6.62 -43.90
CA LEU A 128 19.54 -8.03 -43.57
C LEU A 128 18.24 -8.61 -42.99
N ILE A 129 17.67 -7.97 -41.97
CA ILE A 129 16.42 -8.43 -41.33
C ILE A 129 15.30 -8.52 -42.38
N MET A 130 15.13 -7.47 -43.21
CA MET A 130 14.08 -7.46 -44.24
C MET A 130 14.24 -8.57 -45.28
N LYS A 131 15.48 -8.90 -45.66
CA LYS A 131 15.78 -10.01 -46.58
C LYS A 131 15.52 -11.37 -45.93
N SER A 132 15.91 -11.54 -44.66
CA SER A 132 15.75 -12.81 -43.94
C SER A 132 14.29 -13.18 -43.64
N VAL A 133 13.37 -12.21 -43.62
CA VAL A 133 11.91 -12.47 -43.53
C VAL A 133 11.38 -13.26 -44.74
N ASP A 134 12.00 -13.08 -45.92
CA ASP A 134 11.62 -13.81 -47.14
C ASP A 134 12.33 -15.18 -47.26
N CYS A 135 13.23 -15.54 -46.34
CA CYS A 135 14.02 -16.78 -46.42
C CYS A 135 13.15 -18.04 -46.36
N GLU A 136 13.52 -19.10 -47.07
CA GLU A 136 12.80 -20.39 -47.08
C GLU A 136 12.92 -21.18 -45.77
N HIS A 137 14.04 -21.04 -45.05
CA HIS A 137 14.28 -21.76 -43.80
C HIS A 137 13.43 -21.22 -42.65
N LYS A 138 12.69 -22.12 -41.98
CA LYS A 138 11.72 -21.78 -40.92
C LYS A 138 12.37 -21.09 -39.71
N ASP A 139 13.52 -21.59 -39.24
CA ASP A 139 14.19 -21.08 -38.04
C ASP A 139 14.79 -19.69 -38.26
N GLU A 140 15.45 -19.49 -39.40
CA GLU A 140 15.97 -18.18 -39.80
C GLU A 140 14.84 -17.16 -39.96
N ARG A 141 13.73 -17.56 -40.60
CA ARG A 141 12.55 -16.69 -40.77
C ARG A 141 11.93 -16.32 -39.43
N ALA A 142 11.78 -17.28 -38.52
CA ALA A 142 11.25 -17.02 -37.18
C ALA A 142 12.15 -16.06 -36.40
N ALA A 143 13.47 -16.25 -36.44
CA ALA A 143 14.43 -15.34 -35.84
C ALA A 143 14.41 -13.95 -36.49
N ALA A 144 14.20 -13.87 -37.81
CA ALA A 144 14.06 -12.60 -38.53
C ALA A 144 12.84 -11.81 -38.05
N ILE A 145 11.71 -12.47 -37.79
CA ILE A 145 10.51 -11.84 -37.25
C ILE A 145 10.76 -11.31 -35.83
N VAL A 146 11.47 -12.07 -34.98
CA VAL A 146 11.86 -11.61 -33.64
C VAL A 146 12.76 -10.37 -33.73
N ALA A 147 13.77 -10.39 -34.61
CA ALA A 147 14.61 -9.23 -34.86
C ALA A 147 13.79 -8.04 -35.40
N MET A 148 12.85 -8.30 -36.31
CA MET A 148 11.97 -7.29 -36.87
C MET A 148 11.13 -6.61 -35.78
N ASN A 149 10.58 -7.37 -34.82
CA ASN A 149 9.87 -6.80 -33.67
C ASN A 149 10.78 -5.89 -32.82
N ALA A 150 11.95 -6.41 -32.42
CA ALA A 150 12.87 -5.69 -31.54
C ALA A 150 13.41 -4.38 -32.18
N PHE A 151 13.69 -4.39 -33.49
CA PHE A 151 14.13 -3.20 -34.22
C PHE A 151 12.99 -2.24 -34.52
N ALA A 152 11.77 -2.72 -34.74
CA ALA A 152 10.61 -1.85 -34.89
C ALA A 152 10.42 -1.02 -33.62
N THR A 153 10.57 -1.64 -32.44
CA THR A 153 10.43 -0.92 -31.17
C THR A 153 11.55 0.10 -30.96
N ALA A 154 12.78 -0.24 -31.37
CA ALA A 154 13.95 0.58 -31.11
C ALA A 154 14.23 1.70 -32.15
N SER A 155 13.67 1.63 -33.38
CA SER A 155 13.93 2.62 -34.43
C SER A 155 12.67 3.02 -35.20
N LYS A 156 12.39 4.33 -35.23
CA LYS A 156 11.33 4.93 -36.05
C LYS A 156 11.49 4.59 -37.54
N ARG A 157 12.70 4.77 -38.08
CA ARG A 157 12.99 4.50 -39.49
C ARG A 157 12.75 3.03 -39.84
N PHE A 158 13.19 2.12 -38.97
CA PHE A 158 12.97 0.69 -39.20
C PHE A 158 11.49 0.33 -39.12
N SER A 159 10.73 0.94 -38.20
CA SER A 159 9.28 0.77 -38.10
C SER A 159 8.55 1.10 -39.41
N GLU A 160 8.86 2.22 -40.05
CA GLU A 160 8.26 2.55 -41.36
C GLU A 160 8.61 1.51 -42.43
N MET A 161 9.86 1.02 -42.43
CA MET A 161 10.28 -0.04 -43.35
C MET A 161 9.52 -1.35 -43.06
N ALA A 162 9.29 -1.67 -41.79
CA ALA A 162 8.57 -2.85 -41.36
C ALA A 162 7.10 -2.82 -41.78
N LEU A 163 6.44 -1.66 -41.63
CA LEU A 163 5.06 -1.43 -42.11
C LEU A 163 4.95 -1.61 -43.63
N ARG A 164 5.90 -1.07 -44.41
CA ARG A 164 5.93 -1.26 -45.88
C ARG A 164 6.17 -2.73 -46.25
N LYS A 165 7.11 -3.40 -45.58
CA LYS A 165 7.41 -4.83 -45.82
C LYS A 165 6.20 -5.71 -45.54
N MET A 166 5.45 -5.41 -44.48
CA MET A 166 4.22 -6.10 -44.13
C MET A 166 3.17 -6.01 -45.23
N GLN A 167 2.90 -4.81 -45.76
CA GLN A 167 1.97 -4.64 -46.88
C GLN A 167 2.38 -5.50 -48.09
N GLN A 168 3.68 -5.55 -48.41
CA GLN A 168 4.21 -6.39 -49.49
C GLN A 168 3.96 -7.89 -49.24
N VAL A 169 4.23 -8.39 -48.03
CA VAL A 169 4.06 -9.80 -47.66
C VAL A 169 2.59 -10.20 -47.65
N VAL A 170 1.70 -9.33 -47.16
CA VAL A 170 0.27 -9.59 -47.10
C VAL A 170 -0.35 -9.65 -48.51
N LYS A 171 0.03 -8.73 -49.41
CA LYS A 171 -0.44 -8.68 -50.80
C LYS A 171 0.13 -9.80 -51.68
N SER A 172 1.28 -10.37 -51.31
CA SER A 172 1.89 -11.47 -52.06
C SER A 172 1.06 -12.76 -52.00
N SER A 173 0.77 -13.34 -53.15
CA SER A 173 0.13 -14.67 -53.25
C SER A 173 1.10 -15.82 -52.93
N LYS A 174 2.41 -15.58 -53.00
CA LYS A 174 3.46 -16.59 -52.76
C LYS A 174 3.70 -16.86 -51.26
N CYS A 175 3.27 -15.95 -50.39
CA CYS A 175 3.53 -16.04 -48.95
C CYS A 175 2.46 -16.90 -48.24
N SER A 176 2.90 -17.84 -47.40
CA SER A 176 2.01 -18.66 -46.57
C SER A 176 1.17 -17.82 -45.59
N LEU A 177 -0.04 -18.28 -45.25
CA LEU A 177 -0.91 -17.61 -44.26
C LEU A 177 -0.22 -17.40 -42.90
N ARG A 178 0.54 -18.40 -42.41
CA ARG A 178 1.29 -18.29 -41.16
C ARG A 178 2.26 -17.10 -41.19
N LEU A 179 3.01 -16.94 -42.28
CA LEU A 179 3.93 -15.82 -42.46
C LEU A 179 3.19 -14.47 -42.44
N LYS A 180 2.06 -14.38 -43.15
CA LYS A 180 1.23 -13.15 -43.17
C LYS A 180 0.79 -12.76 -41.75
N VAL A 181 0.32 -13.72 -40.95
CA VAL A 181 -0.10 -13.49 -39.56
C VAL A 181 1.07 -13.03 -38.68
N TYR A 182 2.24 -13.66 -38.79
CA TYR A 182 3.41 -13.25 -37.99
C TYR A 182 3.90 -11.83 -38.34
N VAL A 183 3.95 -11.48 -39.61
CA VAL A 183 4.44 -10.17 -40.04
C VAL A 183 3.45 -9.05 -39.67
N VAL A 184 2.14 -9.31 -39.69
CA VAL A 184 1.14 -8.35 -39.20
C VAL A 184 1.29 -8.08 -37.69
N ARG A 185 1.69 -9.08 -36.89
CA ARG A 185 1.93 -8.90 -35.45
C ARG A 185 3.10 -7.96 -35.11
N VAL A 186 3.92 -7.62 -36.10
CA VAL A 186 4.97 -6.59 -35.95
C VAL A 186 4.36 -5.22 -35.62
N ILE A 187 3.11 -4.94 -36.03
CA ILE A 187 2.38 -3.70 -35.68
C ILE A 187 2.42 -3.43 -34.18
N ALA A 188 2.28 -4.47 -33.35
CA ALA A 188 2.27 -4.33 -31.89
C ALA A 188 3.59 -3.84 -31.28
N HIS A 189 4.66 -3.82 -32.08
CA HIS A 189 6.04 -3.51 -31.67
C HIS A 189 6.59 -2.28 -32.40
N VAL A 190 5.75 -1.54 -33.13
CA VAL A 190 6.17 -0.33 -33.83
C VAL A 190 6.63 0.74 -32.83
N HIS A 191 7.55 1.60 -33.28
CA HIS A 191 8.14 2.66 -32.49
C HIS A 191 7.05 3.55 -31.88
N GLY A 192 7.22 3.90 -30.60
CA GLY A 192 6.18 4.52 -29.78
C GLY A 192 5.93 6.02 -30.00
N ASP A 193 6.20 6.54 -31.20
CA ASP A 193 5.91 7.94 -31.56
C ASP A 193 4.56 8.09 -32.27
N ASP A 194 3.90 9.21 -32.03
CA ASP A 194 2.51 9.46 -32.42
C ASP A 194 2.29 9.30 -33.93
N GLU A 195 3.19 9.84 -34.75
CA GLU A 195 3.11 9.78 -36.21
C GLU A 195 3.18 8.34 -36.71
N THR A 196 4.11 7.55 -36.18
CA THR A 196 4.27 6.15 -36.60
C THR A 196 3.11 5.28 -36.12
N ILE A 197 2.55 5.54 -34.94
CA ILE A 197 1.37 4.82 -34.43
C ILE A 197 0.15 5.11 -35.30
N VAL A 198 -0.11 6.39 -35.63
CA VAL A 198 -1.23 6.76 -36.51
C VAL A 198 -1.05 6.12 -37.90
N ASN A 199 0.16 6.17 -38.45
CA ASN A 199 0.47 5.48 -39.71
C ASN A 199 0.26 3.96 -39.61
N ALA A 200 0.61 3.33 -38.50
CA ALA A 200 0.35 1.91 -38.27
C ALA A 200 -1.15 1.60 -38.26
N VAL A 201 -1.99 2.47 -37.69
CA VAL A 201 -3.46 2.37 -37.73
C VAL A 201 -3.97 2.52 -39.17
N ASP A 202 -3.48 3.50 -39.94
CA ASP A 202 -3.90 3.69 -41.33
C ASP A 202 -3.49 2.52 -42.24
N VAL A 203 -2.29 1.97 -42.04
CA VAL A 203 -1.83 0.77 -42.73
C VAL A 203 -2.66 -0.45 -42.33
N GLY A 204 -2.97 -0.58 -41.04
CA GLY A 204 -3.81 -1.64 -40.50
C GLY A 204 -5.23 -1.60 -41.03
N GLU A 205 -5.86 -0.41 -41.12
CA GLU A 205 -7.19 -0.22 -41.72
C GLU A 205 -7.21 -0.71 -43.17
N LYS A 206 -6.24 -0.29 -43.99
CA LYS A 206 -6.14 -0.74 -45.39
C LYS A 206 -6.06 -2.27 -45.49
N ILE A 207 -5.23 -2.89 -44.67
CA ILE A 207 -5.11 -4.37 -44.64
C ILE A 207 -6.42 -5.01 -44.20
N LEU A 208 -7.09 -4.44 -43.19
CA LEU A 208 -8.31 -4.98 -42.61
C LEU A 208 -9.47 -4.99 -43.63
N PHE A 209 -9.64 -3.92 -44.40
CA PHE A 209 -10.70 -3.83 -45.43
C PHE A 209 -10.33 -4.54 -46.75
N GLU A 210 -9.06 -4.76 -47.05
CA GLU A 210 -8.62 -5.50 -48.25
C GLU A 210 -8.59 -7.03 -48.05
N THR A 211 -8.59 -7.53 -46.82
CA THR A 211 -8.31 -8.94 -46.54
C THR A 211 -9.57 -9.79 -46.30
N PRO A 212 -9.84 -10.84 -47.08
CA PRO A 212 -10.96 -11.76 -46.84
C PRO A 212 -10.69 -12.83 -45.77
N ASN A 213 -9.52 -12.79 -45.12
CA ASN A 213 -9.09 -13.83 -44.18
C ASN A 213 -9.20 -13.36 -42.71
N LYS A 214 -10.09 -14.01 -41.97
CA LYS A 214 -10.39 -13.71 -40.56
C LYS A 214 -9.17 -13.80 -39.63
N TYR A 215 -8.23 -14.71 -39.88
CA TYR A 215 -7.03 -14.84 -39.04
C TYR A 215 -6.09 -13.64 -39.18
N ILE A 216 -5.99 -13.08 -40.39
CA ILE A 216 -5.22 -11.86 -40.63
C ILE A 216 -5.95 -10.67 -39.99
N ALA A 217 -7.25 -10.54 -40.20
CA ALA A 217 -8.06 -9.49 -39.57
C ALA A 217 -7.96 -9.51 -38.04
N CYS A 218 -8.10 -10.68 -37.40
CA CYS A 218 -7.87 -10.87 -35.96
C CYS A 218 -6.48 -10.39 -35.53
N ALA A 219 -5.44 -10.78 -36.27
CA ALA A 219 -4.07 -10.41 -35.93
C ALA A 219 -3.84 -8.89 -36.06
N VAL A 220 -4.43 -8.24 -37.07
CA VAL A 220 -4.39 -6.78 -37.22
C VAL A 220 -5.05 -6.11 -36.01
N ILE A 221 -6.31 -6.47 -35.70
CA ILE A 221 -7.08 -5.84 -34.62
C ILE A 221 -6.36 -5.99 -33.28
N ALA A 222 -5.89 -7.20 -32.95
CA ALA A 222 -5.16 -7.44 -31.70
C ALA A 222 -3.86 -6.63 -31.62
N SER A 223 -3.12 -6.52 -32.73
CA SER A 223 -1.83 -5.82 -32.75
C SER A 223 -2.00 -4.30 -32.68
N LEU A 224 -2.99 -3.74 -33.37
CA LEU A 224 -3.35 -2.33 -33.27
C LEU A 224 -3.84 -1.97 -31.86
N THR A 225 -4.66 -2.84 -31.27
CA THR A 225 -5.15 -2.64 -29.91
C THR A 225 -4.00 -2.61 -28.92
N GLN A 226 -3.03 -3.52 -29.07
CA GLN A 226 -1.88 -3.59 -28.18
C GLN A 226 -1.02 -2.32 -28.22
N ILE A 227 -0.73 -1.77 -29.41
CA ILE A 227 0.10 -0.55 -29.51
C ILE A 227 -0.65 0.68 -29.00
N VAL A 228 -1.93 0.84 -29.36
CA VAL A 228 -2.76 1.97 -28.90
C VAL A 228 -3.02 1.91 -27.39
N ARG A 229 -3.06 0.72 -26.79
CA ARG A 229 -3.15 0.55 -25.33
C ARG A 229 -1.91 1.10 -24.61
N THR A 230 -0.73 1.07 -25.21
CA THR A 230 0.49 1.64 -24.60
C THR A 230 0.60 3.15 -24.80
N ARG A 231 -0.05 3.68 -25.85
CA ARG A 231 -0.02 5.09 -26.25
C ARG A 231 -1.41 5.48 -26.77
N HIS A 232 -2.18 6.10 -25.88
CA HIS A 232 -3.62 6.33 -26.07
C HIS A 232 -3.99 7.31 -27.20
N ILE A 233 -3.03 8.02 -27.80
CA ILE A 233 -3.26 9.14 -28.73
C ILE A 233 -4.07 8.71 -29.96
N ALA A 234 -3.83 7.52 -30.51
CA ALA A 234 -4.55 7.02 -31.67
C ALA A 234 -5.87 6.29 -31.33
N MET A 235 -6.34 6.35 -30.06
CA MET A 235 -7.52 5.62 -29.61
C MET A 235 -8.80 5.98 -30.36
N PRO A 236 -9.17 7.27 -30.54
CA PRO A 236 -10.41 7.63 -31.25
C PRO A 236 -10.38 7.16 -32.71
N ARG A 237 -9.21 7.25 -33.35
CA ARG A 237 -9.00 6.80 -34.73
C ARG A 237 -9.17 5.29 -34.86
N LEU A 238 -8.54 4.51 -33.98
CA LEU A 238 -8.67 3.05 -33.98
C LEU A 238 -10.12 2.64 -33.70
N MET A 239 -10.80 3.28 -32.74
CA MET A 239 -12.19 2.95 -32.41
C MET A 239 -13.13 3.14 -33.60
N ASN A 240 -12.99 4.26 -34.31
CA ASN A 240 -13.73 4.50 -35.56
C ASN A 240 -13.46 3.44 -36.63
N VAL A 241 -12.22 2.95 -36.76
CA VAL A 241 -11.89 1.87 -37.71
C VAL A 241 -12.60 0.58 -37.32
N LEU A 242 -12.57 0.20 -36.04
CA LEU A 242 -13.17 -1.04 -35.55
C LEU A 242 -14.69 -1.03 -35.71
N LEU A 243 -15.35 0.08 -35.37
CA LEU A 243 -16.80 0.23 -35.52
C LEU A 243 -17.22 0.23 -36.99
N ARG A 244 -16.55 0.99 -37.86
CA ARG A 244 -16.80 0.95 -39.31
C ARG A 244 -16.60 -0.43 -39.90
N PHE A 245 -15.53 -1.12 -39.50
CA PHE A 245 -15.27 -2.48 -39.97
C PHE A 245 -16.37 -3.44 -39.51
N GLN A 246 -16.92 -3.26 -38.31
CA GLN A 246 -18.06 -4.04 -37.84
C GLN A 246 -19.30 -3.79 -38.71
N SER A 247 -19.62 -2.53 -39.03
CA SER A 247 -20.82 -2.17 -39.79
C SER A 247 -20.74 -2.56 -41.27
N ASP A 248 -19.58 -2.33 -41.90
CA ASP A 248 -19.42 -2.43 -43.36
C ASP A 248 -19.09 -3.86 -43.85
N SER A 249 -18.56 -4.73 -42.98
CA SER A 249 -18.06 -6.05 -43.40
C SER A 249 -18.97 -7.20 -42.99
N SER A 250 -19.15 -8.18 -43.88
CA SER A 250 -19.85 -9.45 -43.58
C SER A 250 -19.13 -10.27 -42.49
N ASP A 251 -17.81 -10.08 -42.36
CA ASP A 251 -16.97 -10.73 -41.36
C ASP A 251 -16.98 -10.04 -39.99
N GLY A 252 -17.44 -8.79 -39.92
CA GLY A 252 -17.51 -7.98 -38.69
C GLY A 252 -18.25 -8.70 -37.56
N ARG A 253 -19.34 -9.40 -37.86
CA ARG A 253 -20.08 -10.23 -36.89
C ARG A 253 -19.23 -11.37 -36.33
N SER A 254 -18.52 -12.08 -37.19
CA SER A 254 -17.65 -13.19 -36.76
C SER A 254 -16.45 -12.74 -35.92
N LEU A 255 -16.12 -11.44 -35.98
CA LEU A 255 -15.05 -10.80 -35.24
C LEU A 255 -15.54 -9.91 -34.09
N LEU A 256 -16.84 -9.90 -33.79
CA LEU A 256 -17.42 -9.08 -32.72
C LEU A 256 -16.69 -9.31 -31.38
N ARG A 257 -16.35 -10.56 -31.06
CA ARG A 257 -15.63 -10.92 -29.82
C ARG A 257 -14.29 -10.20 -29.70
N ILE A 258 -13.50 -10.11 -30.79
CA ILE A 258 -12.20 -9.46 -30.73
C ILE A 258 -12.35 -7.94 -30.65
N ILE A 259 -13.37 -7.38 -31.31
CA ILE A 259 -13.69 -5.95 -31.23
C ILE A 259 -14.11 -5.58 -29.79
N LEU A 260 -14.99 -6.36 -29.15
CA LEU A 260 -15.37 -6.14 -27.75
C LEU A 260 -14.19 -6.28 -26.78
N GLN A 261 -13.28 -7.23 -27.03
CA GLN A 261 -12.03 -7.35 -26.27
C GLN A 261 -11.14 -6.12 -26.46
N SER A 262 -11.07 -5.57 -27.67
CA SER A 262 -10.37 -4.32 -27.96
C SER A 262 -10.97 -3.13 -27.25
N VAL A 263 -12.31 -2.95 -27.28
CA VAL A 263 -13.00 -1.91 -26.52
C VAL A 263 -12.68 -2.01 -25.03
N LYS A 264 -12.78 -3.22 -24.47
CA LYS A 264 -12.44 -3.48 -23.08
C LYS A 264 -10.98 -3.11 -22.75
N ALA A 265 -10.04 -3.44 -23.63
CA ALA A 265 -8.61 -3.18 -23.44
C ALA A 265 -8.24 -1.68 -23.58
N LEU A 266 -9.00 -0.94 -24.40
CA LEU A 266 -8.80 0.49 -24.64
C LEU A 266 -9.62 1.37 -23.69
N ALA A 267 -10.44 0.78 -22.82
CA ALA A 267 -11.25 1.49 -21.85
C ALA A 267 -10.47 2.51 -20.98
N PRO A 268 -9.20 2.28 -20.56
CA PRO A 268 -8.44 3.29 -19.79
C PRO A 268 -8.26 4.66 -20.47
N ALA A 269 -8.50 4.75 -21.78
CA ALA A 269 -8.44 5.97 -22.57
C ALA A 269 -9.84 6.50 -22.97
N ALA A 270 -10.87 6.20 -22.16
CA ALA A 270 -12.25 6.56 -22.45
C ALA A 270 -12.49 8.09 -22.53
N ASP A 271 -11.61 8.89 -21.94
CA ASP A 271 -11.64 10.36 -21.96
C ASP A 271 -11.49 10.94 -23.38
N LEU A 272 -10.87 10.19 -24.30
CA LEU A 272 -10.66 10.60 -25.68
C LEU A 272 -11.85 10.27 -26.61
N LEU A 273 -12.87 9.54 -26.13
CA LEU A 273 -14.02 9.13 -26.94
C LEU A 273 -15.04 10.25 -27.12
N SER A 274 -15.61 10.36 -28.33
CA SER A 274 -16.77 11.21 -28.58
C SER A 274 -18.07 10.53 -28.15
N GLY A 275 -19.11 11.34 -27.88
CA GLY A 275 -20.44 10.81 -27.52
C GLY A 275 -21.03 9.87 -28.58
N SER A 276 -20.83 10.18 -29.87
CA SER A 276 -21.27 9.33 -30.98
C SER A 276 -20.58 7.96 -30.95
N THR A 277 -19.27 7.91 -30.73
CA THR A 277 -18.52 6.66 -30.66
C THR A 277 -18.94 5.82 -29.46
N VAL A 278 -19.28 6.44 -28.32
CA VAL A 278 -19.83 5.73 -27.15
C VAL A 278 -21.20 5.14 -27.46
N GLN A 279 -22.04 5.87 -28.18
CA GLN A 279 -23.35 5.38 -28.63
C GLN A 279 -23.18 4.16 -29.55
N ASP A 280 -22.30 4.24 -30.56
CA ASP A 280 -22.01 3.13 -31.45
C ASP A 280 -21.53 1.87 -30.69
N ILE A 281 -20.67 2.04 -29.67
CA ILE A 281 -20.22 0.95 -28.79
C ILE A 281 -21.39 0.32 -28.01
N CYS A 282 -22.36 1.13 -27.57
CA CYS A 282 -23.55 0.64 -26.88
C CYS A 282 -24.45 -0.15 -27.84
N GLU A 283 -24.63 0.35 -29.06
CA GLU A 283 -25.42 -0.29 -30.12
C GLU A 283 -24.85 -1.64 -30.59
N LEU A 284 -23.56 -1.93 -30.34
CA LEU A 284 -23.00 -3.27 -30.54
C LEU A 284 -23.74 -4.37 -29.76
N SER A 285 -24.51 -4.02 -28.72
CA SER A 285 -25.33 -4.98 -27.98
C SER A 285 -26.37 -5.68 -28.87
N GLU A 286 -26.86 -5.00 -29.91
CA GLU A 286 -27.90 -5.51 -30.82
C GLU A 286 -27.40 -6.68 -31.68
N LEU A 287 -26.09 -6.82 -31.78
CA LEU A 287 -25.40 -7.85 -32.54
C LEU A 287 -25.03 -9.07 -31.67
N THR A 288 -25.27 -9.01 -30.36
CA THR A 288 -24.88 -10.07 -29.42
C THR A 288 -25.94 -11.17 -29.35
N GLU A 289 -25.70 -12.27 -30.07
CA GLU A 289 -26.62 -13.41 -30.11
C GLU A 289 -26.36 -14.37 -28.93
N ASN A 290 -25.09 -14.62 -28.62
CA ASN A 290 -24.67 -15.63 -27.64
C ASN A 290 -24.45 -15.06 -26.23
N ARG A 291 -24.58 -15.93 -25.23
CA ARG A 291 -24.26 -15.63 -23.81
C ARG A 291 -22.87 -15.00 -23.64
N GLU A 292 -21.84 -15.61 -24.24
CA GLU A 292 -20.45 -15.14 -24.11
C GLU A 292 -20.24 -13.73 -24.68
N GLU A 293 -20.91 -13.41 -25.79
CA GLU A 293 -20.82 -12.09 -26.43
C GLU A 293 -21.50 -11.01 -25.59
N ARG A 294 -22.67 -11.32 -25.01
CA ARG A 294 -23.36 -10.42 -24.06
C ARG A 294 -22.50 -10.14 -22.83
N LEU A 295 -21.85 -11.18 -22.28
CA LEU A 295 -20.95 -11.03 -21.13
C LEU A 295 -19.71 -10.19 -21.48
N LEU A 296 -19.13 -10.39 -22.68
CA LEU A 296 -18.00 -9.58 -23.16
C LEU A 296 -18.41 -8.12 -23.36
N TRP A 297 -19.58 -7.87 -23.93
CA TRP A 297 -20.12 -6.53 -24.14
C TRP A 297 -20.36 -5.81 -22.80
N LEU A 298 -21.12 -6.42 -21.88
CA LEU A 298 -21.31 -5.87 -20.53
C LEU A 298 -19.97 -5.66 -19.81
N GLY A 299 -19.03 -6.58 -20.00
CA GLY A 299 -17.66 -6.45 -19.46
C GLY A 299 -16.89 -5.26 -20.03
N ALA A 300 -17.06 -4.94 -21.31
CA ALA A 300 -16.47 -3.77 -21.96
C ALA A 300 -17.13 -2.47 -21.45
N ILE A 301 -18.46 -2.42 -21.41
CA ILE A 301 -19.23 -1.29 -20.85
C ILE A 301 -18.80 -1.02 -19.40
N ARG A 302 -18.71 -2.06 -18.57
CA ARG A 302 -18.22 -1.92 -17.18
C ARG A 302 -16.84 -1.27 -17.11
N CYS A 303 -15.91 -1.66 -17.99
CA CYS A 303 -14.56 -1.09 -17.98
C CYS A 303 -14.53 0.39 -18.38
N LEU A 304 -15.43 0.81 -19.28
CA LEU A 304 -15.63 2.21 -19.62
C LEU A 304 -16.21 2.99 -18.44
N VAL A 305 -17.25 2.46 -17.78
CA VAL A 305 -17.92 3.12 -16.65
C VAL A 305 -16.97 3.40 -15.49
N VAL A 306 -16.08 2.44 -15.18
CA VAL A 306 -15.12 2.53 -14.07
C VAL A 306 -14.09 3.66 -14.27
N GLN A 307 -13.87 4.16 -15.49
CA GLN A 307 -12.97 5.30 -15.73
C GLN A 307 -13.48 6.64 -15.24
N LYS A 308 -14.75 6.72 -14.81
CA LYS A 308 -15.37 7.92 -14.22
C LYS A 308 -15.43 9.14 -15.15
N VAL A 309 -15.41 8.92 -16.46
CA VAL A 309 -15.56 10.01 -17.46
C VAL A 309 -17.03 10.39 -17.57
N ARG A 310 -17.38 11.61 -17.15
CA ARG A 310 -18.78 12.07 -17.03
C ARG A 310 -19.55 11.97 -18.36
N SER A 311 -18.99 12.44 -19.46
CA SER A 311 -19.64 12.40 -20.79
C SER A 311 -19.89 10.97 -21.27
N VAL A 312 -18.95 10.05 -21.05
CA VAL A 312 -19.11 8.64 -21.41
C VAL A 312 -20.21 8.00 -20.57
N ASN A 313 -20.18 8.24 -19.26
CA ASN A 313 -21.13 7.65 -18.33
C ASN A 313 -22.57 8.14 -18.56
N THR A 314 -22.79 9.39 -18.99
CA THR A 314 -24.14 9.88 -19.32
C THR A 314 -24.75 9.12 -20.49
N HIS A 315 -24.00 8.95 -21.60
CA HIS A 315 -24.49 8.21 -22.77
C HIS A 315 -24.73 6.73 -22.45
N ILE A 316 -23.81 6.09 -21.72
CA ILE A 316 -23.99 4.69 -21.29
C ILE A 316 -25.21 4.57 -20.39
N ASN A 317 -25.43 5.49 -19.45
CA ASN A 317 -26.58 5.43 -18.55
C ASN A 317 -27.90 5.57 -19.30
N GLU A 318 -28.01 6.52 -20.22
CA GLU A 318 -29.20 6.68 -21.08
C GLU A 318 -29.52 5.39 -21.84
N TYR A 319 -28.51 4.75 -22.44
CA TYR A 319 -28.68 3.48 -23.14
C TYR A 319 -29.06 2.33 -22.20
N MET A 320 -28.36 2.18 -21.08
CA MET A 320 -28.61 1.10 -20.13
C MET A 320 -30.00 1.20 -19.50
N MET A 321 -30.53 2.41 -19.25
CA MET A 321 -31.89 2.61 -18.76
C MET A 321 -32.95 2.07 -19.73
N GLN A 322 -32.75 2.22 -21.04
CA GLN A 322 -33.62 1.64 -22.07
C GLN A 322 -33.53 0.10 -22.10
N ARG A 323 -32.41 -0.47 -21.64
CA ARG A 323 -32.13 -1.91 -21.58
C ARG A 323 -32.22 -2.48 -20.15
N SER A 324 -33.03 -1.87 -19.29
CA SER A 324 -33.24 -2.31 -17.89
C SER A 324 -33.75 -3.76 -17.76
N SER A 325 -34.34 -4.33 -18.82
CA SER A 325 -34.72 -5.74 -18.89
C SER A 325 -33.55 -6.72 -18.67
N LEU A 326 -32.30 -6.31 -18.94
CA LEU A 326 -31.10 -7.12 -18.67
C LEU A 326 -30.90 -7.41 -17.18
N LEU A 327 -31.46 -6.58 -16.29
CA LEU A 327 -31.42 -6.82 -14.85
C LEU A 327 -32.33 -7.98 -14.41
N PHE A 328 -33.21 -8.45 -15.29
CA PHE A 328 -34.14 -9.55 -15.07
C PHE A 328 -33.92 -10.69 -16.08
N ASP A 329 -32.72 -10.76 -16.69
CA ASP A 329 -32.40 -11.81 -17.65
C ASP A 329 -32.45 -13.20 -16.99
N LYS A 330 -32.87 -14.22 -17.75
CA LYS A 330 -32.94 -15.61 -17.29
C LYS A 330 -31.56 -16.17 -16.96
N ASP A 331 -30.51 -15.73 -17.65
CA ASP A 331 -29.14 -16.13 -17.37
C ASP A 331 -28.56 -15.37 -16.18
N GLY A 332 -28.23 -16.10 -15.10
CA GLY A 332 -27.70 -15.52 -13.87
C GLY A 332 -26.41 -14.70 -14.05
N GLN A 333 -25.52 -15.14 -14.94
CA GLN A 333 -24.25 -14.44 -15.13
C GLN A 333 -24.42 -13.14 -15.92
N VAL A 334 -25.27 -13.14 -16.95
CA VAL A 334 -25.61 -11.93 -17.72
C VAL A 334 -26.27 -10.92 -16.80
N ARG A 335 -27.26 -11.37 -16.02
CA ARG A 335 -27.96 -10.55 -15.02
C ARG A 335 -26.99 -9.94 -14.01
N LEU A 336 -26.11 -10.73 -13.41
CA LEU A 336 -25.14 -10.23 -12.42
C LEU A 336 -24.12 -9.25 -13.01
N MET A 337 -23.73 -9.43 -14.27
CA MET A 337 -22.88 -8.47 -14.96
C MET A 337 -23.64 -7.17 -15.25
N ALA A 338 -24.93 -7.25 -15.61
CA ALA A 338 -25.78 -6.07 -15.77
C ALA A 338 -25.95 -5.33 -14.44
N VAL A 339 -26.29 -6.02 -13.34
CA VAL A 339 -26.34 -5.45 -11.98
C VAL A 339 -25.02 -4.77 -11.65
N GLN A 340 -23.88 -5.39 -11.95
CA GLN A 340 -22.57 -4.78 -11.73
C GLN A 340 -22.38 -3.47 -12.50
N VAL A 341 -22.81 -3.40 -13.76
CA VAL A 341 -22.77 -2.15 -14.56
C VAL A 341 -23.67 -1.08 -13.93
N PHE A 342 -24.91 -1.41 -13.56
CA PHE A 342 -25.84 -0.46 -12.95
C PHE A 342 -25.36 0.03 -11.57
N VAL A 343 -24.81 -0.85 -10.74
CA VAL A 343 -24.20 -0.46 -9.45
C VAL A 343 -23.01 0.47 -9.69
N CYS A 344 -22.16 0.20 -10.68
CA CYS A 344 -21.08 1.12 -11.06
C CYS A 344 -21.62 2.48 -11.54
N LEU A 345 -22.63 2.51 -12.43
CA LEU A 345 -23.25 3.75 -12.90
C LEU A 345 -23.85 4.55 -11.75
N TYR A 346 -24.59 3.88 -10.86
CA TYR A 346 -25.22 4.50 -9.69
C TYR A 346 -24.19 5.14 -8.75
N SER A 347 -23.01 4.51 -8.59
CA SER A 347 -21.92 5.08 -7.77
C SER A 347 -21.40 6.43 -8.28
N PHE A 348 -21.58 6.71 -9.58
CA PHE A 348 -21.16 7.98 -10.21
C PHE A 348 -22.31 8.94 -10.44
N MET A 349 -23.50 8.44 -10.75
CA MET A 349 -24.69 9.21 -11.09
C MET A 349 -25.89 8.63 -10.33
N PRO A 350 -26.00 8.91 -9.02
CA PRO A 350 -27.11 8.38 -8.24
C PRO A 350 -28.43 8.97 -8.74
N SER A 351 -29.38 8.09 -9.02
CA SER A 351 -30.74 8.47 -9.39
C SER A 351 -31.75 7.57 -8.71
N LEU A 352 -32.88 8.14 -8.29
CA LEU A 352 -33.92 7.37 -7.61
C LEU A 352 -34.48 6.24 -8.47
N GLY A 353 -34.58 6.45 -9.79
CA GLY A 353 -35.04 5.43 -10.74
C GLY A 353 -34.08 4.25 -10.86
N VAL A 354 -32.76 4.47 -10.85
CA VAL A 354 -31.79 3.36 -10.83
C VAL A 354 -31.80 2.65 -9.48
N ALA A 355 -31.95 3.39 -8.37
CA ALA A 355 -32.05 2.79 -7.04
C ALA A 355 -33.26 1.86 -6.91
N SER A 356 -34.43 2.26 -7.40
CA SER A 356 -35.63 1.42 -7.36
C SER A 356 -35.53 0.19 -8.28
N LEU A 357 -34.92 0.32 -9.46
CA LEU A 357 -34.62 -0.82 -10.33
C LEU A 357 -33.64 -1.80 -9.67
N LEU A 358 -32.57 -1.30 -9.06
CA LEU A 358 -31.63 -2.17 -8.34
C LEU A 358 -32.31 -2.85 -7.16
N GLN A 359 -33.11 -2.13 -6.37
CA GLN A 359 -33.88 -2.67 -5.27
C GLN A 359 -34.78 -3.84 -5.71
N THR A 360 -35.60 -3.64 -6.75
CA THR A 360 -36.51 -4.69 -7.24
C THR A 360 -35.74 -5.92 -7.71
N THR A 361 -34.62 -5.71 -8.42
CA THR A 361 -33.80 -6.82 -8.92
C THR A 361 -33.14 -7.63 -7.81
N PHE A 362 -32.65 -6.97 -6.76
CA PHE A 362 -32.08 -7.64 -5.60
C PHE A 362 -33.15 -8.39 -4.81
N LEU A 363 -34.34 -7.80 -4.60
CA LEU A 363 -35.45 -8.44 -3.91
C LEU A 363 -35.93 -9.71 -4.63
N GLU A 364 -36.10 -9.65 -5.95
CA GLU A 364 -36.57 -10.80 -6.73
C GLU A 364 -35.58 -11.99 -6.75
N HIS A 365 -34.28 -11.70 -6.66
CA HIS A 365 -33.23 -12.72 -6.79
C HIS A 365 -32.58 -13.12 -5.45
N MET A 366 -33.06 -12.55 -4.35
CA MET A 366 -32.66 -12.93 -3.00
C MET A 366 -33.14 -14.37 -2.73
N GLY A 367 -32.23 -15.25 -2.31
CA GLY A 367 -32.53 -16.67 -2.05
C GLY A 367 -32.60 -17.57 -3.30
N SER A 368 -32.81 -17.03 -4.51
CA SER A 368 -32.85 -17.83 -5.76
C SER A 368 -31.51 -17.90 -6.51
N THR A 369 -30.49 -17.21 -6.02
CA THR A 369 -29.16 -17.18 -6.63
C THR A 369 -28.41 -18.51 -6.39
N SER A 370 -27.74 -19.03 -7.43
CA SER A 370 -26.93 -20.25 -7.32
C SER A 370 -25.78 -20.09 -6.33
N SER A 371 -25.27 -21.20 -5.77
CA SER A 371 -24.15 -21.17 -4.83
C SER A 371 -22.91 -20.48 -5.43
N ASP A 372 -22.58 -20.79 -6.68
CA ASP A 372 -21.41 -20.22 -7.40
C ASP A 372 -21.51 -18.70 -7.61
N ASP A 373 -22.73 -18.18 -7.78
CA ASP A 373 -22.97 -16.77 -8.07
C ASP A 373 -23.28 -15.92 -6.81
N SER A 374 -23.61 -16.58 -5.69
CA SER A 374 -24.04 -15.96 -4.44
C SER A 374 -23.03 -14.93 -3.89
N GLU A 375 -21.74 -15.25 -3.94
CA GLU A 375 -20.66 -14.37 -3.48
C GLU A 375 -20.63 -13.08 -4.29
N LYS A 376 -20.76 -13.17 -5.62
CA LYS A 376 -20.79 -11.99 -6.49
C LYS A 376 -22.05 -11.17 -6.25
N PHE A 377 -23.21 -11.83 -6.09
CA PHE A 377 -24.48 -11.17 -5.79
C PHE A 377 -24.40 -10.35 -4.50
N TYR A 378 -24.03 -10.97 -3.37
CA TYR A 378 -23.96 -10.28 -2.08
C TYR A 378 -22.88 -9.20 -2.04
N ARG A 379 -21.77 -9.38 -2.78
CA ARG A 379 -20.76 -8.32 -2.95
C ARG A 379 -21.34 -7.09 -3.66
N LEU A 380 -22.13 -7.28 -4.71
CA LEU A 380 -22.78 -6.18 -5.44
C LEU A 380 -23.87 -5.50 -4.61
N LEU A 381 -24.69 -6.29 -3.92
CA LEU A 381 -25.70 -5.80 -2.98
C LEU A 381 -25.07 -4.96 -1.87
N THR A 382 -24.00 -5.47 -1.26
CA THR A 382 -23.22 -4.75 -0.24
C THR A 382 -22.63 -3.45 -0.81
N ALA A 383 -22.04 -3.50 -2.01
CA ALA A 383 -21.49 -2.31 -2.64
C ALA A 383 -22.56 -1.23 -2.88
N PHE A 384 -23.78 -1.62 -3.26
CA PHE A 384 -24.93 -0.72 -3.43
C PHE A 384 -25.40 -0.10 -2.12
N VAL A 385 -25.63 -0.90 -1.08
CA VAL A 385 -26.12 -0.42 0.23
C VAL A 385 -25.12 0.49 0.94
N ARG A 386 -23.82 0.27 0.75
CA ARG A 386 -22.76 1.09 1.35
C ARG A 386 -22.61 2.49 0.72
N MET A 387 -23.28 2.77 -0.39
CA MET A 387 -23.20 4.08 -1.03
C MET A 387 -24.03 5.10 -0.25
N LYS A 388 -23.42 6.23 0.14
CA LYS A 388 -24.11 7.33 0.86
C LYS A 388 -25.35 7.87 0.14
N ALA A 389 -25.42 7.72 -1.19
CA ALA A 389 -26.55 8.17 -1.99
C ALA A 389 -27.75 7.20 -1.96
N CYS A 390 -27.58 5.98 -1.45
CA CYS A 390 -28.64 4.98 -1.37
C CYS A 390 -29.68 5.42 -0.31
N PRO A 391 -30.98 5.54 -0.65
CA PRO A 391 -32.01 5.91 0.30
C PRO A 391 -32.16 4.88 1.43
N SER A 392 -32.30 5.34 2.68
CA SER A 392 -32.44 4.45 3.85
C SER A 392 -33.63 3.49 3.72
N GLU A 393 -34.75 3.93 3.14
CA GLU A 393 -35.93 3.08 2.87
C GLU A 393 -35.61 1.88 1.98
N VAL A 394 -34.75 2.08 0.97
CA VAL A 394 -34.30 1.00 0.08
C VAL A 394 -33.45 0.01 0.87
N VAL A 395 -32.52 0.51 1.68
CA VAL A 395 -31.67 -0.32 2.54
C VAL A 395 -32.51 -1.16 3.50
N TYR A 396 -33.49 -0.55 4.18
CA TYR A 396 -34.37 -1.23 5.13
C TYR A 396 -35.15 -2.36 4.47
N SER A 397 -35.74 -2.10 3.29
CA SER A 397 -36.47 -3.14 2.56
C SER A 397 -35.60 -4.34 2.16
N LEU A 398 -34.33 -4.11 1.77
CA LEU A 398 -33.41 -5.17 1.35
C LEU A 398 -32.92 -5.98 2.55
N VAL A 399 -32.70 -5.35 3.69
CA VAL A 399 -32.34 -6.01 4.94
C VAL A 399 -33.53 -6.84 5.46
N ASP A 400 -34.73 -6.27 5.49
CA ASP A 400 -35.93 -6.97 5.96
C ASP A 400 -36.24 -8.20 5.08
N ALA A 401 -36.15 -8.06 3.74
CA ALA A 401 -36.31 -9.19 2.83
C ALA A 401 -35.28 -10.31 3.04
N SER A 402 -34.08 -9.97 3.50
CA SER A 402 -33.02 -10.94 3.74
C SER A 402 -33.27 -11.82 4.97
N PHE A 403 -34.07 -11.34 5.93
CA PHE A 403 -34.43 -12.11 7.13
C PHE A 403 -35.33 -13.31 6.81
N ASP A 404 -36.22 -13.16 5.83
CA ASP A 404 -37.25 -14.14 5.47
C ASP A 404 -36.83 -15.03 4.28
N SER A 405 -35.72 -14.72 3.62
CA SER A 405 -35.31 -15.42 2.40
C SER A 405 -34.81 -16.86 2.69
N PRO A 406 -35.30 -17.88 1.96
CA PRO A 406 -34.75 -19.23 2.05
C PRO A 406 -33.39 -19.26 1.36
N LEU A 407 -32.32 -19.41 2.14
CA LEU A 407 -30.96 -19.45 1.61
C LEU A 407 -30.53 -20.88 1.29
N PRO A 408 -29.89 -21.13 0.14
CA PRO A 408 -29.19 -22.38 -0.11
C PRO A 408 -28.08 -22.62 0.92
N ASP A 409 -27.84 -23.88 1.28
CA ASP A 409 -26.74 -24.28 2.15
C ASP A 409 -25.40 -23.75 1.60
N GLY A 410 -24.68 -22.97 2.41
CA GLY A 410 -23.40 -22.34 2.04
C GLY A 410 -23.47 -20.85 1.68
N CYS A 411 -24.66 -20.25 1.55
CA CYS A 411 -24.85 -18.81 1.27
C CYS A 411 -24.95 -17.94 2.54
N VAL A 412 -25.05 -18.56 3.72
CA VAL A 412 -25.23 -17.86 5.00
C VAL A 412 -24.04 -16.94 5.36
N PRO A 413 -22.76 -17.32 5.16
CA PRO A 413 -21.63 -16.42 5.45
C PRO A 413 -21.70 -15.11 4.63
N GLN A 414 -22.11 -15.19 3.37
CA GLN A 414 -22.25 -14.04 2.47
C GLN A 414 -23.39 -13.13 2.93
N LEU A 415 -24.51 -13.70 3.39
CA LEU A 415 -25.59 -12.94 4.00
C LEU A 415 -25.10 -12.23 5.28
N LEU A 416 -24.45 -12.95 6.19
CA LEU A 416 -23.94 -12.36 7.44
C LEU A 416 -22.96 -11.22 7.15
N GLN A 417 -22.09 -11.36 6.15
CA GLN A 417 -21.21 -10.28 5.71
C GLN A 417 -21.98 -9.06 5.19
N PHE A 418 -23.04 -9.28 4.40
CA PHE A 418 -23.91 -8.21 3.94
C PHE A 418 -24.61 -7.49 5.11
N LEU A 419 -25.16 -8.22 6.07
CA LEU A 419 -25.81 -7.65 7.25
C LEU A 419 -24.84 -6.84 8.11
N ILE A 420 -23.64 -7.38 8.37
CA ILE A 420 -22.59 -6.66 9.12
C ILE A 420 -22.19 -5.38 8.38
N ALA A 421 -21.92 -5.47 7.08
CA ALA A 421 -21.53 -4.31 6.29
C ALA A 421 -22.64 -3.25 6.21
N SER A 422 -23.91 -3.67 6.21
CA SER A 422 -25.07 -2.78 6.25
C SER A 422 -25.16 -2.06 7.59
N ALA A 423 -24.98 -2.77 8.70
CA ALA A 423 -24.94 -2.21 10.05
C ALA A 423 -23.78 -1.24 10.26
N GLU A 424 -22.60 -1.55 9.69
CA GLU A 424 -21.44 -0.67 9.75
C GLU A 424 -21.70 0.68 9.07
N THR A 425 -22.45 0.70 7.96
CA THR A 425 -22.79 1.94 7.25
C THR A 425 -24.02 2.66 7.78
N HIS A 426 -25.01 1.93 8.28
CA HIS A 426 -26.30 2.44 8.73
C HIS A 426 -26.52 1.98 10.18
N SER A 427 -25.96 2.72 11.15
CA SER A 427 -25.99 2.35 12.58
C SER A 427 -27.40 2.19 13.15
N GLU A 428 -28.40 2.86 12.56
CA GLU A 428 -29.82 2.73 12.90
C GLU A 428 -30.37 1.30 12.73
N LEU A 429 -29.71 0.45 11.92
CA LEU A 429 -30.08 -0.95 11.73
C LEU A 429 -29.71 -1.85 12.90
N CYS A 430 -28.74 -1.45 13.74
CA CYS A 430 -28.19 -2.31 14.81
C CYS A 430 -29.28 -2.90 15.73
N PRO A 431 -30.26 -2.13 16.24
CA PRO A 431 -31.32 -2.68 17.08
C PRO A 431 -32.23 -3.70 16.36
N ARG A 432 -32.50 -3.48 15.07
CA ARG A 432 -33.33 -4.40 14.26
C ARG A 432 -32.58 -5.71 14.01
N LEU A 433 -31.32 -5.61 13.60
CA LEU A 433 -30.43 -6.75 13.37
C LEU A 433 -30.19 -7.55 14.64
N PHE A 434 -30.07 -6.88 15.78
CA PHE A 434 -29.93 -7.55 17.07
C PHE A 434 -31.15 -8.41 17.41
N LYS A 435 -32.38 -7.90 17.21
CA LYS A 435 -33.61 -8.69 17.44
C LYS A 435 -33.67 -9.94 16.57
N TRP A 436 -33.30 -9.82 15.29
CA TRP A 436 -33.22 -10.97 14.39
C TRP A 436 -32.12 -11.96 14.83
N ALA A 437 -30.94 -11.46 15.21
CA ALA A 437 -29.84 -12.28 15.70
C ALA A 437 -30.21 -13.00 17.01
N LEU A 438 -30.97 -12.37 17.90
CA LEU A 438 -31.47 -12.98 19.14
C LEU A 438 -32.37 -14.19 18.83
N GLN A 439 -33.33 -14.05 17.91
CA GLN A 439 -34.19 -15.16 17.49
C GLN A 439 -33.40 -16.33 16.89
N LYS A 440 -32.35 -16.04 16.11
CA LYS A 440 -31.46 -17.05 15.54
C LYS A 440 -30.56 -17.70 16.59
N PHE A 441 -30.12 -16.92 17.58
CA PHE A 441 -29.30 -17.42 18.68
C PHE A 441 -30.06 -18.46 19.52
N GLU A 442 -31.35 -18.23 19.78
CA GLU A 442 -32.24 -19.18 20.48
C GLU A 442 -32.47 -20.48 19.70
N GLN A 443 -32.38 -20.44 18.36
CA GLN A 443 -32.51 -21.62 17.49
C GLN A 443 -31.23 -22.48 17.47
N GLY A 444 -30.09 -21.96 17.93
CA GLY A 444 -28.82 -22.69 18.00
C GLY A 444 -28.10 -22.89 16.66
N ASP A 445 -28.50 -22.19 15.59
CA ASP A 445 -27.85 -22.25 14.28
C ASP A 445 -26.75 -21.19 14.16
N TYR A 446 -25.49 -21.62 14.30
CA TYR A 446 -24.31 -20.77 14.19
C TYR A 446 -23.50 -21.11 12.93
N SER A 447 -24.07 -20.90 11.74
CA SER A 447 -23.43 -21.30 10.48
C SER A 447 -22.00 -20.75 10.30
N ASN A 448 -21.72 -19.54 10.81
CA ASN A 448 -20.36 -19.02 11.04
C ASN A 448 -20.30 -18.23 12.35
N VAL A 449 -19.78 -18.87 13.41
CA VAL A 449 -19.68 -18.33 14.78
C VAL A 449 -19.06 -16.93 14.81
N THR A 450 -17.98 -16.70 14.07
CA THR A 450 -17.24 -15.43 14.15
C THR A 450 -17.97 -14.25 13.52
N LEU A 451 -18.66 -14.48 12.40
CA LEU A 451 -19.47 -13.46 11.73
C LEU A 451 -20.75 -13.20 12.53
N PHE A 452 -21.39 -14.25 13.01
CA PHE A 452 -22.59 -14.13 13.83
C PHE A 452 -22.31 -13.38 15.14
N ALA A 453 -21.17 -13.65 15.79
CA ALA A 453 -20.72 -12.91 16.97
C ALA A 453 -20.57 -11.40 16.73
N ARG A 454 -20.23 -10.96 15.50
CA ARG A 454 -20.15 -9.53 15.16
C ARG A 454 -21.51 -8.85 15.11
N LEU A 455 -22.56 -9.58 14.73
CA LEU A 455 -23.93 -9.06 14.69
C LEU A 455 -24.55 -9.02 16.10
N ILE A 456 -24.44 -10.12 16.85
CA ILE A 456 -25.08 -10.22 18.16
C ILE A 456 -24.42 -9.30 19.21
N TYR A 457 -23.10 -9.12 19.12
CA TYR A 457 -22.33 -8.21 19.98
C TYR A 457 -22.03 -6.89 19.27
N ALA A 458 -22.94 -6.38 18.43
CA ALA A 458 -22.75 -5.10 17.76
C ALA A 458 -22.59 -3.93 18.76
N PRO A 459 -21.92 -2.83 18.37
CA PRO A 459 -21.74 -1.66 19.24
C PRO A 459 -23.08 -1.07 19.68
N GLY A 460 -23.20 -0.70 20.96
CA GLY A 460 -24.37 0.02 21.50
C GLY A 460 -25.62 -0.84 21.78
N VAL A 461 -25.54 -2.15 21.62
CA VAL A 461 -26.63 -3.10 21.92
C VAL A 461 -26.75 -3.35 23.43
N ASP A 462 -27.99 -3.47 23.92
CA ASP A 462 -28.26 -3.91 25.29
C ASP A 462 -28.21 -5.45 25.40
N LEU A 463 -27.18 -5.95 26.06
CA LEU A 463 -26.97 -7.39 26.23
C LEU A 463 -27.85 -8.02 27.31
N ASN A 464 -28.61 -7.22 28.08
CA ASN A 464 -29.52 -7.75 29.11
C ASN A 464 -30.66 -8.60 28.51
N GLU A 465 -30.95 -8.46 27.22
CA GLU A 465 -31.95 -9.27 26.50
C GLU A 465 -31.45 -10.69 26.17
N LEU A 466 -30.13 -10.95 26.27
CA LEU A 466 -29.56 -12.27 25.99
C LEU A 466 -29.70 -13.24 27.18
N PRO A 467 -29.74 -14.55 26.93
CA PRO A 467 -29.70 -15.55 28.00
C PRO A 467 -28.48 -15.38 28.92
N PRO A 468 -28.60 -15.70 30.23
CA PRO A 468 -27.47 -15.65 31.14
C PRO A 468 -26.38 -16.63 30.66
N ASN A 469 -25.12 -16.23 30.78
CA ASN A 469 -23.96 -16.98 30.27
C ASN A 469 -23.98 -17.26 28.76
N HIS A 470 -24.61 -16.40 27.96
CA HIS A 470 -24.65 -16.52 26.49
C HIS A 470 -23.25 -16.68 25.86
N TRP A 471 -22.19 -16.24 26.52
CA TRP A 471 -20.80 -16.39 26.07
C TRP A 471 -20.30 -17.84 26.05
N ASN A 472 -21.00 -18.79 26.68
CA ASN A 472 -20.68 -20.22 26.61
C ASN A 472 -21.23 -20.92 25.36
N ALA A 473 -22.07 -20.25 24.56
CA ALA A 473 -22.70 -20.85 23.39
C ALA A 473 -21.74 -21.13 22.22
N TRP A 474 -20.54 -20.56 22.24
CA TRP A 474 -19.62 -20.50 21.09
C TRP A 474 -18.72 -21.74 20.91
N GLY A 475 -19.02 -22.85 21.57
CA GLY A 475 -18.26 -24.10 21.47
C GLY A 475 -17.04 -24.18 22.41
N THR A 476 -16.27 -25.28 22.29
CA THR A 476 -15.15 -25.60 23.19
C THR A 476 -13.78 -25.18 22.65
N ASP A 477 -13.70 -24.81 21.37
CA ASP A 477 -12.46 -24.40 20.71
C ASP A 477 -11.96 -23.05 21.24
N ALA A 478 -10.78 -23.06 21.84
CA ALA A 478 -10.18 -21.88 22.47
C ALA A 478 -9.89 -20.76 21.47
N TRP A 479 -9.56 -21.09 20.21
CA TRP A 479 -9.31 -20.10 19.18
C TRP A 479 -10.60 -19.38 18.78
N THR A 480 -11.68 -20.12 18.51
CA THR A 480 -13.00 -19.55 18.22
C THR A 480 -13.49 -18.67 19.38
N SER A 481 -13.37 -19.14 20.64
CA SER A 481 -13.69 -18.33 21.82
C SER A 481 -12.85 -17.04 21.88
N TYR A 482 -11.54 -17.11 21.61
CA TYR A 482 -10.69 -15.93 21.54
C TYR A 482 -11.14 -14.95 20.44
N LEU A 483 -11.53 -15.44 19.26
CA LEU A 483 -12.04 -14.60 18.18
C LEU A 483 -13.36 -13.90 18.53
N VAL A 484 -14.22 -14.56 19.31
CA VAL A 484 -15.46 -13.96 19.85
C VAL A 484 -15.12 -12.91 20.91
N ALA A 485 -14.24 -13.21 21.86
CA ALA A 485 -13.78 -12.24 22.86
C ALA A 485 -13.15 -11.00 22.19
N ARG A 486 -12.32 -11.21 21.15
CA ARG A 486 -11.76 -10.14 20.31
C ARG A 486 -12.86 -9.30 19.68
N THR A 487 -13.89 -9.92 19.10
CA THR A 487 -15.03 -9.18 18.53
C THR A 487 -15.76 -8.36 19.59
N ALA A 488 -16.02 -8.92 20.76
CA ALA A 488 -16.64 -8.22 21.88
C ALA A 488 -15.80 -7.01 22.33
N MET A 489 -14.48 -7.16 22.47
CA MET A 489 -13.58 -6.04 22.81
C MET A 489 -13.53 -4.95 21.73
N ARG A 490 -13.61 -5.32 20.44
CA ARG A 490 -13.68 -4.35 19.34
C ARG A 490 -14.99 -3.56 19.33
N ASN A 491 -16.07 -4.14 19.84
CA ASN A 491 -17.41 -3.56 19.88
C ASN A 491 -17.78 -2.96 21.25
N GLY A 492 -16.84 -2.89 22.21
CA GLY A 492 -17.02 -2.21 23.49
C GLY A 492 -17.54 -3.07 24.64
N HIS A 493 -17.75 -4.38 24.42
CA HIS A 493 -18.31 -5.32 25.40
C HIS A 493 -17.21 -6.03 26.21
N LEU A 494 -16.37 -5.24 26.88
CA LEU A 494 -15.18 -5.70 27.60
C LEU A 494 -15.52 -6.56 28.83
N LYS A 495 -16.30 -6.02 29.78
CA LYS A 495 -16.59 -6.68 31.06
C LYS A 495 -17.69 -7.75 30.96
N SER A 496 -18.74 -7.48 30.16
CA SER A 496 -19.92 -8.35 30.05
C SER A 496 -19.66 -9.64 29.26
N VAL A 497 -18.78 -9.59 28.25
CA VAL A 497 -18.59 -10.71 27.31
C VAL A 497 -17.13 -11.13 27.21
N ALA A 498 -16.21 -10.20 26.96
CA ALA A 498 -14.82 -10.57 26.73
C ALA A 498 -14.15 -11.14 27.99
N LEU A 499 -14.36 -10.52 29.16
CA LEU A 499 -13.75 -10.94 30.42
C LEU A 499 -14.07 -12.41 30.79
N PRO A 500 -15.34 -12.86 30.87
CA PRO A 500 -15.66 -14.26 31.15
C PRO A 500 -15.05 -15.25 30.15
N ILE A 501 -14.99 -14.88 28.87
CA ILE A 501 -14.39 -15.74 27.84
C ILE A 501 -12.87 -15.85 28.04
N LEU A 502 -12.20 -14.72 28.32
CA LEU A 502 -10.75 -14.67 28.55
C LEU A 502 -10.35 -15.50 29.78
N GLU A 503 -11.09 -15.40 30.88
CA GLU A 503 -10.88 -16.22 32.09
C GLU A 503 -11.00 -17.72 31.80
N MET A 504 -11.95 -18.12 30.95
CA MET A 504 -12.12 -19.51 30.55
C MET A 504 -10.95 -20.04 29.69
N ILE A 505 -10.40 -19.22 28.78
CA ILE A 505 -9.35 -19.67 27.85
C ILE A 505 -7.93 -19.49 28.37
N GLU A 506 -7.70 -18.64 29.38
CA GLU A 506 -6.38 -18.38 29.96
C GLU A 506 -5.67 -19.67 30.43
N HIS A 507 -6.43 -20.55 31.08
CA HIS A 507 -5.93 -21.85 31.54
C HIS A 507 -5.60 -22.82 30.40
N LYS A 508 -6.13 -22.59 29.20
CA LYS A 508 -5.90 -23.39 27.99
C LYS A 508 -4.74 -22.87 27.13
N ALA A 509 -4.03 -21.82 27.57
CA ALA A 509 -2.94 -21.23 26.81
C ALA A 509 -1.76 -22.21 26.62
N ALA A 510 -1.34 -22.39 25.36
CA ALA A 510 -0.29 -23.34 24.98
C ALA A 510 1.14 -22.92 25.40
N CYS A 511 1.41 -21.62 25.50
CA CYS A 511 2.72 -21.08 25.89
C CYS A 511 2.59 -19.92 26.87
N ALA A 512 3.71 -19.56 27.52
CA ALA A 512 3.78 -18.47 28.48
C ALA A 512 3.45 -17.12 27.84
N GLU A 513 3.92 -16.86 26.61
CA GLU A 513 3.63 -15.64 25.86
C GLU A 513 2.12 -15.48 25.60
N ASN A 514 1.44 -16.55 25.18
CA ASN A 514 -0.01 -16.52 24.99
C ASN A 514 -0.74 -16.25 26.30
N ARG A 515 -0.26 -16.81 27.42
CA ARG A 515 -0.85 -16.55 28.74
C ARG A 515 -0.65 -15.11 29.18
N LEU A 516 0.54 -14.54 28.95
CA LEU A 516 0.82 -13.13 29.24
C LEU A 516 -0.06 -12.20 28.42
N TRP A 517 -0.26 -12.50 27.13
CA TRP A 517 -1.18 -11.76 26.26
C TRP A 517 -2.63 -11.86 26.71
N LEU A 518 -3.11 -13.05 27.06
CA LEU A 518 -4.48 -13.22 27.59
C LEU A 518 -4.65 -12.52 28.94
N SER A 519 -3.63 -12.54 29.80
CA SER A 519 -3.62 -11.82 31.06
C SER A 519 -3.66 -10.30 30.85
N SER A 520 -2.92 -9.76 29.87
CA SER A 520 -2.96 -8.32 29.57
C SER A 520 -4.35 -7.90 29.09
N LEU A 521 -4.98 -8.70 28.23
CA LEU A 521 -6.36 -8.47 27.78
C LEU A 521 -7.37 -8.55 28.92
N LYS A 522 -7.21 -9.51 29.85
CA LYS A 522 -8.05 -9.62 31.05
C LYS A 522 -7.95 -8.36 31.91
N SER A 523 -6.74 -7.89 32.18
CA SER A 523 -6.50 -6.65 32.94
C SER A 523 -7.12 -5.43 32.25
N ILE A 524 -7.03 -5.32 30.91
CA ILE A 524 -7.71 -4.27 30.13
C ILE A 524 -9.23 -4.36 30.31
N CYS A 525 -9.81 -5.56 30.24
CA CYS A 525 -11.25 -5.74 30.43
C CYS A 525 -11.71 -5.40 31.86
N MET A 526 -10.87 -5.65 32.86
CA MET A 526 -11.15 -5.27 34.25
C MET A 526 -11.05 -3.75 34.46
N ALA A 527 -10.34 -3.01 33.61
CA ALA A 527 -10.16 -1.57 33.74
C ALA A 527 -11.38 -0.71 33.29
N THR A 528 -12.52 -1.32 32.95
CA THR A 528 -13.73 -0.58 32.58
C THR A 528 -14.27 0.26 33.74
N VAL A 529 -14.64 1.50 33.46
CA VAL A 529 -15.20 2.46 34.42
C VAL A 529 -16.70 2.63 34.16
N GLU A 530 -17.55 2.15 35.07
CA GLU A 530 -19.01 2.29 34.95
C GLU A 530 -19.52 3.61 35.53
N GLU A 531 -18.90 4.06 36.63
CA GLU A 531 -19.26 5.29 37.33
C GLU A 531 -18.06 6.22 37.44
N PHE A 532 -18.29 7.53 37.23
CA PHE A 532 -17.24 8.54 37.33
C PHE A 532 -16.92 8.89 38.80
N LYS A 533 -16.27 7.94 39.49
CA LYS A 533 -15.90 7.99 40.91
C LYS A 533 -14.40 7.77 41.08
N LEU A 534 -13.84 8.34 42.16
CA LEU A 534 -12.40 8.25 42.43
C LEU A 534 -11.91 6.80 42.61
N SER A 535 -12.64 5.98 43.36
CA SER A 535 -12.29 4.58 43.62
C SER A 535 -12.28 3.73 42.35
N GLU A 536 -13.26 3.94 41.46
CA GLU A 536 -13.34 3.23 40.18
C GLU A 536 -12.20 3.63 39.24
N LEU A 537 -11.84 4.92 39.20
CA LEU A 537 -10.69 5.39 38.43
C LEU A 537 -9.37 4.81 38.96
N GLU A 538 -9.16 4.77 40.27
CA GLU A 538 -7.94 4.20 40.86
C GLU A 538 -7.83 2.69 40.60
N ARG A 539 -8.94 1.96 40.71
CA ARG A 539 -9.03 0.55 40.34
C ARG A 539 -8.72 0.34 38.86
N ALA A 540 -9.28 1.17 37.97
CA ALA A 540 -9.04 1.07 36.53
C ALA A 540 -7.58 1.38 36.17
N ILE A 541 -6.98 2.42 36.76
CA ILE A 541 -5.57 2.78 36.58
C ILE A 541 -4.67 1.61 37.00
N SER A 542 -4.89 1.02 38.18
CA SER A 542 -4.10 -0.13 38.65
C SER A 542 -4.20 -1.34 37.73
N ASN A 543 -5.37 -1.59 37.13
CA ASN A 543 -5.54 -2.66 36.15
C ASN A 543 -4.82 -2.35 34.82
N TYR A 544 -4.81 -1.08 34.38
CA TYR A 544 -4.01 -0.69 33.22
C TYR A 544 -2.50 -0.75 33.49
N ASP A 545 -2.04 -0.39 34.69
CA ASP A 545 -0.63 -0.55 35.08
C ASP A 545 -0.22 -2.03 34.98
N GLN A 546 -1.05 -2.94 35.49
CA GLN A 546 -0.83 -4.37 35.36
C GLN A 546 -0.77 -4.81 33.89
N ALA A 547 -1.68 -4.31 33.04
CA ALA A 547 -1.69 -4.63 31.62
C ALA A 547 -0.43 -4.14 30.90
N ILE A 548 0.03 -2.91 31.20
CA ILE A 548 1.25 -2.34 30.62
C ILE A 548 2.47 -3.17 31.03
N CYS A 549 2.64 -3.50 32.32
CA CYS A 549 3.74 -4.36 32.75
C CYS A 549 3.74 -5.71 32.02
N THR A 550 2.58 -6.33 31.81
CA THR A 550 2.50 -7.58 31.03
C THR A 550 2.85 -7.42 29.55
N LEU A 551 2.49 -6.29 28.93
CA LEU A 551 2.84 -5.99 27.55
C LEU A 551 4.32 -5.63 27.39
N GLU A 552 4.92 -4.95 28.36
CA GLU A 552 6.35 -4.66 28.41
C GLU A 552 7.18 -5.95 28.53
N MET A 553 6.73 -6.89 29.36
CA MET A 553 7.36 -8.22 29.43
C MET A 553 7.32 -8.96 28.09
N LEU A 554 6.26 -8.79 27.30
CA LEU A 554 6.17 -9.33 25.94
C LEU A 554 7.06 -8.56 24.96
N SER A 555 7.11 -7.23 25.06
CA SER A 555 7.86 -6.35 24.14
C SER A 555 9.37 -6.33 24.41
N ALA A 556 9.83 -6.81 25.57
CA ALA A 556 11.24 -6.96 25.92
C ALA A 556 12.02 -7.84 24.92
N LYS A 557 11.37 -8.83 24.32
CA LYS A 557 11.96 -9.68 23.27
C LYS A 557 11.93 -8.94 21.93
N LYS A 558 13.10 -8.75 21.30
CA LYS A 558 13.28 -8.01 20.02
C LYS A 558 12.30 -8.44 18.91
N TRP A 559 11.98 -9.74 18.82
CA TRP A 559 11.04 -10.26 17.81
C TRP A 559 9.59 -9.82 18.04
N TRP A 560 9.17 -9.70 19.31
CA TRP A 560 7.80 -9.41 19.72
C TRP A 560 7.53 -7.91 19.91
N ARG A 561 8.58 -7.09 20.06
CA ARG A 561 8.49 -5.63 20.18
C ARG A 561 7.60 -5.03 19.09
N ASN A 562 7.81 -5.44 17.84
CA ASN A 562 7.05 -4.92 16.69
C ASN A 562 5.59 -5.38 16.67
N CYS A 563 5.24 -6.47 17.36
CA CYS A 563 3.86 -6.94 17.45
C CYS A 563 3.05 -6.22 18.54
N PHE A 564 3.69 -5.87 19.66
CA PHE A 564 2.99 -5.36 20.85
C PHE A 564 3.20 -3.87 21.13
N TRP A 565 4.12 -3.17 20.45
CA TRP A 565 4.38 -1.74 20.70
C TRP A 565 3.09 -0.90 20.63
N PHE A 566 2.23 -1.15 19.64
CA PHE A 566 1.01 -0.38 19.47
C PHE A 566 0.04 -0.65 20.63
N ALA A 567 -0.12 -1.92 21.03
CA ALA A 567 -0.97 -2.30 22.15
C ALA A 567 -0.47 -1.68 23.47
N GLU A 568 0.83 -1.74 23.74
CA GLU A 568 1.48 -1.12 24.90
C GLU A 568 1.19 0.39 24.95
N ARG A 569 1.47 1.11 23.85
CA ARG A 569 1.30 2.56 23.78
C ARG A 569 -0.17 2.98 23.83
N TYR A 570 -1.06 2.22 23.20
CA TYR A 570 -2.50 2.46 23.23
C TYR A 570 -3.03 2.35 24.67
N VAL A 571 -2.62 1.33 25.43
CA VAL A 571 -3.01 1.15 26.83
C VAL A 571 -2.41 2.24 27.73
N ASP A 572 -1.15 2.67 27.49
CA ASP A 572 -0.58 3.81 28.23
C ASP A 572 -1.34 5.12 27.95
N CYS A 573 -1.85 5.32 26.74
CA CYS A 573 -2.71 6.47 26.43
C CYS A 573 -4.02 6.41 27.23
N LEU A 574 -4.70 5.26 27.28
CA LEU A 574 -5.91 5.06 28.11
C LEU A 574 -5.63 5.32 29.60
N ARG A 575 -4.56 4.74 30.14
CA ARG A 575 -4.13 4.95 31.53
C ARG A 575 -3.84 6.43 31.82
N SER A 576 -3.15 7.12 30.91
CA SER A 576 -2.81 8.54 31.04
C SER A 576 -4.08 9.40 31.08
N SER A 577 -5.03 9.15 30.19
CA SER A 577 -6.34 9.83 30.18
C SER A 577 -7.10 9.64 31.50
N LEU A 578 -7.15 8.42 32.04
CA LEU A 578 -7.77 8.18 33.35
C LEU A 578 -7.02 8.85 34.50
N THR A 579 -5.70 8.93 34.43
CA THR A 579 -4.88 9.61 35.44
C THR A 579 -5.15 11.11 35.47
N ALA A 580 -5.28 11.75 34.31
CA ALA A 580 -5.65 13.15 34.19
C ALA A 580 -7.08 13.41 34.73
N LEU A 581 -8.03 12.52 34.41
CA LEU A 581 -9.40 12.56 34.94
C LEU A 581 -9.46 12.37 36.46
N ARG A 582 -8.66 11.44 37.01
CA ARG A 582 -8.51 11.25 38.46
C ARG A 582 -8.05 12.54 39.12
N ARG A 583 -7.01 13.18 38.58
CA ARG A 583 -6.48 14.45 39.09
C ARG A 583 -7.56 15.52 39.10
N LEU A 584 -8.39 15.57 38.07
CA LEU A 584 -9.49 16.51 37.94
C LEU A 584 -10.60 16.30 39.00
N ILE A 585 -10.98 15.06 39.33
CA ILE A 585 -11.91 14.79 40.43
C ILE A 585 -11.32 15.23 41.77
N VAL A 586 -10.03 14.96 41.98
CA VAL A 586 -9.31 15.39 43.19
C VAL A 586 -9.32 16.92 43.31
N THR A 587 -8.96 17.64 42.24
CA THR A 587 -8.98 19.11 42.20
C THR A 587 -10.39 19.67 42.45
N ARG A 588 -11.43 19.06 41.88
CA ARG A 588 -12.83 19.43 42.17
C ARG A 588 -13.13 19.34 43.66
N ASN A 589 -12.77 18.24 44.31
CA ASN A 589 -13.02 18.07 45.75
C ASN A 589 -12.29 19.14 46.59
N PHE A 590 -11.08 19.54 46.20
CA PHE A 590 -10.33 20.62 46.87
C PHE A 590 -10.87 22.01 46.58
N THR A 591 -11.42 22.28 45.39
CA THR A 591 -12.05 23.59 45.11
C THR A 591 -13.27 23.87 45.98
N LEU A 592 -13.86 22.83 46.58
CA LEU A 592 -14.99 22.93 47.50
C LEU A 592 -14.57 23.02 48.98
N LEU A 593 -13.29 22.80 49.30
CA LEU A 593 -12.72 22.86 50.66
C LEU A 593 -11.43 23.69 50.65
N PRO A 594 -11.45 24.98 51.07
CA PRO A 594 -10.28 25.83 51.03
C PRO A 594 -9.26 25.43 52.11
N LEU A 595 -8.31 24.57 51.75
CA LEU A 595 -7.12 24.29 52.56
C LEU A 595 -5.93 25.08 52.00
N ILE A 596 -5.29 25.87 52.86
CA ILE A 596 -4.17 26.79 52.54
C ILE A 596 -2.95 26.06 51.93
N VAL A 597 -2.87 24.74 52.05
CA VAL A 597 -1.69 23.91 51.77
C VAL A 597 -1.45 23.63 50.28
N VAL A 598 -2.45 23.78 49.39
CA VAL A 598 -2.40 23.22 48.02
C VAL A 598 -2.32 24.29 46.91
N GLY A 599 -2.12 25.57 47.26
CA GLY A 599 -2.09 26.69 46.29
C GLY A 599 -3.46 27.15 45.80
N PRO A 600 -3.55 28.22 44.99
CA PRO A 600 -4.83 28.76 44.53
C PRO A 600 -5.53 27.80 43.55
N PRO A 601 -6.88 27.69 43.58
CA PRO A 601 -7.65 26.81 42.70
C PRO A 601 -7.32 26.97 41.21
N SER A 602 -7.10 28.20 40.74
CA SER A 602 -6.72 28.51 39.36
C SER A 602 -5.43 27.81 38.93
N GLN A 603 -4.43 27.73 39.81
CA GLN A 603 -3.17 27.04 39.53
C GLN A 603 -3.36 25.52 39.46
N GLN A 604 -4.20 24.94 40.31
CA GLN A 604 -4.51 23.50 40.27
C GLN A 604 -5.26 23.10 39.00
N TRP A 605 -6.24 23.91 38.57
CA TRP A 605 -6.93 23.69 37.30
C TRP A 605 -5.98 23.85 36.10
N LYS A 606 -4.98 24.75 36.18
CA LYS A 606 -3.91 24.84 35.17
C LYS A 606 -3.07 23.56 35.09
N VAL A 607 -2.78 22.94 36.24
CA VAL A 607 -2.09 21.63 36.29
C VAL A 607 -2.96 20.51 35.71
N CYS A 608 -4.29 20.57 35.87
CA CYS A 608 -5.20 19.64 35.19
C CYS A 608 -5.20 19.84 33.67
N ALA A 609 -5.22 21.09 33.21
CA ALA A 609 -5.20 21.43 31.78
C ALA A 609 -3.90 20.96 31.09
N THR A 610 -2.75 21.22 31.71
CA THR A 610 -1.45 20.73 31.24
C THR A 610 -1.38 19.21 31.21
N SER A 611 -1.88 18.52 32.25
CA SER A 611 -1.97 17.06 32.26
C SER A 611 -2.85 16.49 31.14
N MET A 612 -3.94 17.18 30.77
CA MET A 612 -4.77 16.77 29.63
C MET A 612 -4.07 17.04 28.30
N MET A 613 -3.31 18.13 28.20
CA MET A 613 -2.50 18.42 27.02
C MET A 613 -1.43 17.35 26.79
N GLU A 614 -0.78 16.87 27.85
CA GLU A 614 0.14 15.73 27.78
C GLU A 614 -0.57 14.46 27.28
N CYS A 615 -1.82 14.23 27.67
CA CYS A 615 -2.62 13.11 27.16
C CYS A 615 -2.91 13.26 25.66
N TYR A 616 -3.28 14.47 25.21
CA TYR A 616 -3.47 14.78 23.80
C TYR A 616 -2.19 14.49 22.99
N GLU A 617 -1.03 14.95 23.45
CA GLU A 617 0.25 14.73 22.77
C GLU A 617 0.61 13.24 22.68
N LYS A 618 0.30 12.45 23.72
CA LYS A 618 0.48 10.99 23.68
C LYS A 618 -0.39 10.33 22.61
N TRP A 619 -1.69 10.65 22.56
CA TRP A 619 -2.60 10.13 21.53
C TRP A 619 -2.17 10.56 20.12
N HIS A 620 -1.79 11.83 19.96
CA HIS A 620 -1.34 12.38 18.70
C HIS A 620 -0.02 11.75 18.23
N THR A 621 0.91 11.49 19.15
CA THR A 621 2.16 10.77 18.85
C THR A 621 1.89 9.34 18.38
N LEU A 622 0.99 8.62 19.05
CA LEU A 622 0.58 7.27 18.66
C LEU A 622 -0.03 7.26 17.25
N LEU A 623 -0.90 8.22 16.94
CA LEU A 623 -1.48 8.42 15.62
C LEU A 623 -0.41 8.64 14.54
N ARG A 624 0.57 9.52 14.79
CA ARG A 624 1.64 9.80 13.80
C ARG A 624 2.56 8.60 13.57
N GLN A 625 2.67 7.68 14.53
CA GLN A 625 3.48 6.46 14.43
C GLN A 625 2.72 5.30 13.78
N SER A 626 1.39 5.35 13.67
CA SER A 626 0.56 4.25 13.18
C SER A 626 0.30 4.32 11.67
N TYR A 627 1.34 4.50 10.84
CA TYR A 627 1.20 4.59 9.37
C TYR A 627 0.56 3.33 8.75
N ASP A 628 0.94 2.15 9.27
CA ASP A 628 0.44 0.86 8.77
C ASP A 628 -0.97 0.50 9.27
N ALA A 629 -1.59 1.36 10.09
CA ALA A 629 -2.93 1.12 10.62
C ALA A 629 -4.01 1.21 9.53
N ASP A 630 -5.10 0.46 9.72
CA ASP A 630 -6.27 0.55 8.86
C ASP A 630 -7.00 1.89 9.03
N SER A 631 -7.78 2.28 8.02
CA SER A 631 -8.49 3.56 8.00
C SER A 631 -9.43 3.75 9.20
N ASP A 632 -10.09 2.67 9.64
CA ASP A 632 -10.99 2.72 10.80
C ASP A 632 -10.21 2.98 12.10
N THR A 633 -9.06 2.31 12.29
CA THR A 633 -8.17 2.58 13.42
C THR A 633 -7.68 4.03 13.42
N ILE A 634 -7.27 4.55 12.27
CA ILE A 634 -6.77 5.92 12.18
C ILE A 634 -7.87 6.94 12.55
N VAL A 635 -9.09 6.75 12.03
CA VAL A 635 -10.24 7.59 12.38
C VAL A 635 -10.56 7.50 13.88
N SER A 636 -10.47 6.30 14.48
CA SER A 636 -10.67 6.12 15.92
C SER A 636 -9.65 6.90 16.74
N LEU A 637 -8.37 6.90 16.34
CA LEU A 637 -7.31 7.68 16.99
C LEU A 637 -7.50 9.19 16.81
N ASP A 638 -7.90 9.64 15.62
CA ASP A 638 -8.27 11.05 15.37
C ASP A 638 -9.40 11.50 16.31
N LEU A 639 -10.44 10.67 16.46
CA LEU A 639 -11.56 10.94 17.38
C LEU A 639 -11.10 11.00 18.85
N LYS A 640 -10.16 10.15 19.27
CA LYS A 640 -9.57 10.23 20.63
C LYS A 640 -8.71 11.47 20.83
N CYS A 641 -7.96 11.90 19.83
CA CYS A 641 -7.25 13.19 19.86
C CYS A 641 -8.26 14.34 19.99
N PHE A 642 -9.37 14.28 19.26
CA PHE A 642 -10.43 15.29 19.31
C PHE A 642 -11.16 15.31 20.67
N GLU A 643 -11.48 14.17 21.26
CA GLU A 643 -12.02 14.10 22.63
C GLU A 643 -11.07 14.77 23.63
N CYS A 644 -9.76 14.47 23.57
CA CYS A 644 -8.77 15.08 24.45
C CYS A 644 -8.64 16.59 24.22
N SER A 645 -8.70 17.06 22.96
CA SER A 645 -8.62 18.49 22.66
C SER A 645 -9.85 19.27 23.14
N LEU A 646 -11.05 18.69 23.07
CA LEU A 646 -12.26 19.25 23.68
C LEU A 646 -12.09 19.41 25.20
N MET A 647 -11.56 18.39 25.86
CA MET A 647 -11.29 18.43 27.31
C MET A 647 -10.21 19.46 27.66
N CYS A 648 -9.12 19.55 26.89
CA CYS A 648 -8.09 20.58 27.04
C CYS A 648 -8.70 21.98 26.92
N ALA A 649 -9.45 22.25 25.85
CA ALA A 649 -10.07 23.55 25.60
C ALA A 649 -11.04 23.95 26.73
N ALA A 650 -11.85 23.00 27.19
CA ALA A 650 -12.76 23.21 28.33
C ALA A 650 -12.03 23.55 29.63
N LEU A 651 -10.89 22.90 29.90
CA LEU A 651 -10.06 23.17 31.08
C LEU A 651 -9.29 24.49 30.97
N MET A 652 -8.77 24.82 29.80
CA MET A 652 -8.10 26.10 29.55
C MET A 652 -9.08 27.27 29.69
N TRP A 653 -10.31 27.12 29.18
CA TRP A 653 -11.38 28.10 29.35
C TRP A 653 -11.70 28.42 30.82
N LEU A 654 -11.54 27.48 31.74
CA LEU A 654 -11.73 27.75 33.18
C LEU A 654 -10.66 28.68 33.77
N VAL A 655 -9.46 28.71 33.19
CA VAL A 655 -8.26 29.26 33.85
C VAL A 655 -7.70 30.49 33.13
N GLU A 656 -7.85 30.59 31.81
CA GLU A 656 -7.24 31.65 31.02
C GLU A 656 -8.26 32.69 30.53
N GLU A 657 -7.86 33.96 30.59
CA GLU A 657 -8.68 35.13 30.26
C GLU A 657 -8.92 35.23 28.74
N ASP A 658 -7.86 35.01 27.96
CA ASP A 658 -7.84 35.08 26.48
C ASP A 658 -8.24 33.77 25.79
N SER A 659 -8.42 32.67 26.54
CA SER A 659 -8.78 31.38 25.95
C SER A 659 -10.25 31.37 25.51
N GLN A 660 -10.48 31.57 24.21
CA GLN A 660 -11.77 31.28 23.60
C GLN A 660 -11.88 29.77 23.39
N LEU A 661 -13.10 29.22 23.53
CA LEU A 661 -13.41 27.87 23.09
C LEU A 661 -13.34 27.83 21.56
N TYR A 662 -12.13 27.64 21.03
CA TYR A 662 -11.88 27.42 19.62
C TYR A 662 -11.70 25.93 19.39
N PHE A 663 -12.59 25.37 18.57
CA PHE A 663 -12.53 23.98 18.16
C PHE A 663 -12.21 24.00 16.67
N ASP A 664 -11.03 23.53 16.28
CA ASP A 664 -10.78 23.26 14.87
C ASP A 664 -11.87 22.34 14.34
N SER A 665 -12.37 22.63 13.15
CA SER A 665 -13.43 21.87 12.48
C SER A 665 -12.90 20.53 11.96
N CYS A 666 -12.45 19.64 12.86
CA CYS A 666 -12.21 18.21 12.57
C CYS A 666 -13.45 17.53 11.96
N SER A 667 -14.65 18.11 12.15
CA SER A 667 -15.93 17.65 11.63
C SER A 667 -15.98 17.56 10.09
N GLU A 668 -15.44 18.54 9.35
CA GLU A 668 -15.57 18.54 7.88
C GLU A 668 -14.67 17.50 7.21
N SER A 669 -13.44 17.29 7.69
CA SER A 669 -12.51 16.28 7.17
C SER A 669 -12.91 14.84 7.53
N LEU A 670 -13.38 14.61 8.76
CA LEU A 670 -13.80 13.29 9.25
C LEU A 670 -15.16 12.83 8.70
N SER A 671 -16.02 13.74 8.22
CA SER A 671 -17.33 13.41 7.63
C SER A 671 -17.24 12.61 6.32
N SER A 672 -16.12 12.74 5.61
CA SER A 672 -15.90 12.17 4.28
C SER A 672 -15.50 10.69 4.31
N LEU A 673 -14.96 10.21 5.43
CA LEU A 673 -14.42 8.86 5.58
C LEU A 673 -15.52 7.84 5.90
N CYS A 674 -15.50 6.70 5.23
CA CYS A 674 -16.36 5.56 5.55
C CYS A 674 -16.12 5.16 7.01
N THR A 675 -17.13 5.31 7.87
CA THR A 675 -17.00 4.93 9.29
C THR A 675 -17.67 3.62 9.58
N SER A 676 -16.95 2.74 10.27
CA SER A 676 -17.52 1.64 11.05
C SER A 676 -18.53 2.15 12.10
N ALA A 677 -19.47 1.30 12.51
CA ALA A 677 -20.45 1.60 13.57
C ALA A 677 -19.80 2.08 14.87
N THR A 678 -18.62 1.56 15.22
CA THR A 678 -17.82 2.00 16.36
C THR A 678 -17.38 3.47 16.24
N ASN A 679 -16.86 3.86 15.07
CA ASN A 679 -16.43 5.22 14.81
C ASN A 679 -17.62 6.19 14.73
N VAL A 680 -18.79 5.73 14.29
CA VAL A 680 -20.04 6.51 14.35
C VAL A 680 -20.39 6.81 15.80
N TYR A 681 -20.39 5.80 16.68
CA TYR A 681 -20.66 5.99 18.11
C TYR A 681 -19.69 6.98 18.77
N LEU A 682 -18.38 6.83 18.53
CA LEU A 682 -17.36 7.75 19.07
C LEU A 682 -17.54 9.18 18.54
N ARG A 683 -17.89 9.34 17.27
CA ARG A 683 -18.19 10.64 16.67
C ARG A 683 -19.41 11.29 17.31
N GLU A 684 -20.52 10.56 17.46
CA GLU A 684 -21.74 11.07 18.10
C GLU A 684 -21.48 11.53 19.54
N LEU A 685 -20.65 10.77 20.28
CA LEU A 685 -20.24 11.15 21.64
C LEU A 685 -19.42 12.46 21.65
N ALA A 686 -18.44 12.59 20.75
CA ALA A 686 -17.61 13.78 20.63
C ALA A 686 -18.41 15.01 20.16
N GLU A 687 -19.32 14.84 19.19
CA GLU A 687 -20.23 15.89 18.71
C GLU A 687 -21.19 16.35 19.81
N TRP A 688 -21.75 15.41 20.59
CA TRP A 688 -22.53 15.75 21.77
C TRP A 688 -21.72 16.59 22.76
N GLY A 689 -20.49 16.18 23.07
CA GLY A 689 -19.62 16.90 24.00
C GLY A 689 -19.27 18.30 23.51
N LYS A 690 -18.95 18.45 22.22
CA LYS A 690 -18.75 19.74 21.57
C LYS A 690 -19.99 20.63 21.70
N ALA A 691 -21.18 20.10 21.39
CA ALA A 691 -22.43 20.85 21.48
C ALA A 691 -22.70 21.35 22.91
N GLN A 692 -22.38 20.57 23.95
CA GLN A 692 -22.47 21.03 25.35
C GLN A 692 -21.48 22.17 25.65
N LEU A 693 -20.26 22.11 25.11
CA LEU A 693 -19.27 23.18 25.30
C LEU A 693 -19.60 24.45 24.51
N ASP A 694 -20.22 24.33 23.33
CA ASP A 694 -20.67 25.47 22.54
C ASP A 694 -21.77 26.28 23.27
N VAL A 695 -22.60 25.63 24.08
CA VAL A 695 -23.56 26.32 24.97
C VAL A 695 -22.82 27.20 25.98
N LEU A 696 -21.70 26.74 26.54
CA LEU A 696 -20.87 27.55 27.45
C LEU A 696 -20.19 28.72 26.74
N LYS A 697 -19.78 28.53 25.47
CA LYS A 697 -19.20 29.59 24.64
C LYS A 697 -20.19 30.73 24.43
N LEU A 698 -21.46 30.43 24.15
CA LEU A 698 -22.51 31.43 23.94
C LEU A 698 -22.87 32.21 25.21
N ALA A 699 -22.63 31.63 26.39
CA ALA A 699 -22.97 32.25 27.67
C ALA A 699 -22.04 33.42 28.08
N ASN A 700 -20.90 33.65 27.39
CA ASN A 700 -19.96 34.76 27.63
C ASN A 700 -19.66 35.03 29.12
N VAL A 701 -19.28 33.98 29.85
CA VAL A 701 -19.05 34.02 31.30
C VAL A 701 -17.71 34.72 31.62
N PRO A 702 -17.68 35.76 32.49
CA PRO A 702 -16.44 36.40 32.92
C PRO A 702 -15.58 35.45 33.77
N LEU A 703 -14.25 35.56 33.67
CA LEU A 703 -13.28 34.61 34.27
C LEU A 703 -13.55 34.34 35.76
N GLU A 704 -13.82 35.39 36.54
CA GLU A 704 -14.09 35.31 37.99
C GLU A 704 -15.25 34.38 38.36
N LYS A 705 -16.21 34.18 37.44
CA LYS A 705 -17.41 33.34 37.67
C LYS A 705 -17.27 31.92 37.11
N ARG A 706 -16.22 31.63 36.33
CA ARG A 706 -16.03 30.34 35.66
C ARG A 706 -15.74 29.20 36.63
N LEU A 707 -15.07 29.47 37.75
CA LEU A 707 -14.79 28.49 38.81
C LEU A 707 -15.97 28.25 39.78
N SER A 708 -17.20 28.61 39.39
CA SER A 708 -18.38 28.32 40.21
C SER A 708 -18.76 26.84 40.15
N TYR A 709 -19.43 26.37 41.21
CA TYR A 709 -19.91 24.98 41.31
C TYR A 709 -20.76 24.56 40.10
N GLN A 710 -21.56 25.47 39.55
CA GLN A 710 -22.44 25.21 38.41
C GLN A 710 -21.65 24.76 37.17
N TYR A 711 -20.64 25.52 36.77
CA TYR A 711 -19.85 25.22 35.56
C TYR A 711 -18.92 24.03 35.77
N ILE A 712 -18.30 23.93 36.96
CA ILE A 712 -17.48 22.77 37.30
C ILE A 712 -18.35 21.50 37.26
N SER A 713 -19.53 21.50 37.88
CA SER A 713 -20.43 20.34 37.86
C SER A 713 -20.90 19.98 36.45
N HIS A 714 -21.13 20.98 35.59
CA HIS A 714 -21.50 20.75 34.20
C HIS A 714 -20.35 20.08 33.42
N LEU A 715 -19.12 20.58 33.57
CA LEU A 715 -17.93 19.97 32.96
C LEU A 715 -17.65 18.56 33.50
N MET A 716 -17.87 18.31 34.80
CA MET A 716 -17.75 16.96 35.37
C MET A 716 -18.75 15.99 34.74
N ASN A 717 -19.95 16.44 34.37
CA ASN A 717 -20.93 15.60 33.69
C ASN A 717 -20.45 15.24 32.26
N ILE A 718 -19.92 16.23 31.54
CA ILE A 718 -19.35 16.00 30.19
C ILE A 718 -18.18 15.00 30.28
N PHE A 719 -17.22 15.24 31.16
CA PHE A 719 -16.05 14.38 31.32
C PHE A 719 -16.40 13.00 31.89
N GLY A 720 -17.40 12.93 32.76
CA GLY A 720 -17.95 11.66 33.24
C GLY A 720 -18.51 10.82 32.10
N ARG A 721 -19.23 11.44 31.15
CA ARG A 721 -19.74 10.71 29.97
C ARG A 721 -18.63 10.25 29.02
N PHE A 722 -17.59 11.04 28.83
CA PHE A 722 -16.40 10.61 28.06
C PHE A 722 -15.68 9.44 28.75
N CYS A 723 -15.56 9.48 30.08
CA CYS A 723 -14.89 8.46 30.86
C CYS A 723 -15.66 7.13 30.95
N CYS A 724 -16.98 7.21 31.12
CA CYS A 724 -17.86 6.04 31.29
C CYS A 724 -18.31 5.42 29.96
N GLY A 725 -17.90 6.00 28.83
CA GLY A 725 -18.18 5.44 27.51
C GLY A 725 -17.48 4.09 27.29
N PRO A 726 -18.01 3.23 26.41
CA PRO A 726 -17.36 1.98 26.06
C PRO A 726 -15.99 2.24 25.44
N VAL A 727 -14.99 1.46 25.86
CA VAL A 727 -13.65 1.46 25.26
C VAL A 727 -13.64 0.46 24.11
N PHE A 728 -13.26 0.92 22.92
CA PHE A 728 -13.18 0.08 21.74
C PHE A 728 -11.74 -0.20 21.38
N LEU A 729 -11.33 -1.47 21.37
CA LEU A 729 -9.99 -1.83 20.92
C LEU A 729 -9.97 -1.90 19.38
N PRO A 730 -9.09 -1.15 18.69
CA PRO A 730 -9.08 -1.11 17.22
C PRO A 730 -8.59 -2.41 16.61
N ARG A 731 -8.79 -2.62 15.30
CA ARG A 731 -8.31 -3.83 14.62
C ARG A 731 -6.78 -3.95 14.71
N PHE A 732 -6.07 -2.86 14.46
CA PHE A 732 -4.61 -2.80 14.48
C PHE A 732 -4.01 -3.21 15.84
N PHE A 733 -4.79 -3.12 16.92
CA PHE A 733 -4.40 -3.63 18.24
C PHE A 733 -4.16 -5.15 18.25
N PHE A 734 -4.91 -5.91 17.43
CA PHE A 734 -4.85 -7.36 17.39
C PHE A 734 -4.19 -7.92 16.13
N GLU A 735 -4.29 -7.21 15.02
CA GLU A 735 -3.88 -7.71 13.70
C GLU A 735 -3.27 -6.58 12.85
N GLN A 736 -1.96 -6.67 12.63
CA GLN A 736 -1.20 -5.76 11.77
C GLN A 736 -0.95 -6.46 10.42
N LEU A 737 -1.62 -6.00 9.36
CA LEU A 737 -1.55 -6.63 8.03
C LEU A 737 -0.47 -6.06 7.11
N LYS A 738 -0.12 -4.79 7.33
CA LYS A 738 0.90 -4.08 6.56
C LYS A 738 2.10 -3.87 7.46
N ARG A 739 3.28 -3.92 6.86
CA ARG A 739 4.53 -3.59 7.54
C ARG A 739 5.39 -2.77 6.61
N THR A 740 5.69 -1.57 7.06
CA THR A 740 6.58 -0.63 6.39
C THR A 740 7.75 -0.35 7.31
N GLU A 741 8.94 -0.79 6.90
CA GLU A 741 10.18 -0.53 7.64
C GLU A 741 11.02 0.46 6.87
N LEU A 742 11.36 1.57 7.53
CA LEU A 742 12.30 2.56 7.01
C LEU A 742 13.66 2.29 7.65
N LYS A 743 14.64 1.85 6.89
CA LYS A 743 16.02 1.75 7.38
C LYS A 743 16.71 3.08 7.13
N LEU A 744 17.23 3.68 8.19
CA LEU A 744 17.95 4.94 8.16
C LEU A 744 19.44 4.65 8.37
N SER A 745 20.27 5.07 7.44
CA SER A 745 21.74 5.01 7.52
C SER A 745 22.30 6.41 7.36
N VAL A 746 23.30 6.75 8.18
CA VAL A 746 23.97 8.05 8.14
C VAL A 746 25.46 7.79 7.98
N SER A 747 26.11 8.48 7.05
CA SER A 747 27.56 8.45 6.86
C SER A 747 28.14 9.86 6.95
N PRO A 748 29.37 10.08 7.44
CA PRO A 748 30.32 9.08 7.95
C PRO A 748 29.94 8.53 9.34
N GLN A 749 30.23 7.25 9.57
CA GLN A 749 30.24 6.62 10.90
C GLN A 749 31.70 6.43 11.33
N ALA A 750 31.96 6.28 12.63
CA ALA A 750 33.32 6.03 13.13
C ALA A 750 33.90 4.78 12.44
N SER A 751 35.10 4.89 11.85
CA SER A 751 35.79 3.74 11.28
C SER A 751 36.28 2.83 12.41
N GLU A 752 35.84 1.58 12.41
CA GLU A 752 36.58 0.52 13.09
C GLU A 752 37.92 0.35 12.37
N ASP A 753 38.91 1.15 12.75
CA ASP A 753 40.24 1.07 12.15
C ASP A 753 40.90 -0.27 12.50
N ALA A 754 41.14 -1.06 11.44
CA ALA A 754 42.28 -1.95 11.26
C ALA A 754 42.70 -2.80 12.48
N GLN A 755 42.07 -3.96 12.67
CA GLN A 755 42.79 -5.10 13.23
C GLN A 755 43.66 -5.73 12.12
N SER A 756 44.95 -5.66 12.39
CA SER A 756 46.05 -6.35 11.73
C SER A 756 45.73 -7.82 11.42
N SER A 757 46.16 -8.22 10.23
CA SER A 757 46.51 -9.58 9.84
C SER A 757 46.99 -10.46 11.00
N GLU A 758 46.25 -11.53 11.29
CA GLU A 758 46.77 -12.81 11.80
C GLU A 758 45.77 -13.93 11.43
N GLU A 759 46.33 -15.07 11.00
CA GLU A 759 45.63 -16.25 10.45
C GLU A 759 44.77 -16.99 11.50
N PRO A 760 43.78 -17.80 11.08
CA PRO A 760 42.91 -18.51 12.01
C PRO A 760 43.55 -19.83 12.47
N GLU A 761 43.84 -19.95 13.77
CA GLU A 761 43.99 -21.26 14.41
C GLU A 761 42.68 -21.69 15.06
N ALA A 762 42.34 -22.97 14.83
CA ALA A 762 41.17 -23.66 15.31
C ALA A 762 41.36 -24.21 16.73
N GLN A 763 40.30 -24.21 17.55
CA GLN A 763 39.95 -25.18 18.62
C GLN A 763 38.76 -24.60 19.43
N GLU A 764 37.57 -25.21 19.38
CA GLU A 764 37.05 -26.33 20.21
C GLU A 764 36.15 -25.85 21.38
N GLU A 765 35.13 -26.66 21.62
CA GLU A 765 33.97 -26.48 22.50
C GLU A 765 34.32 -26.41 24.00
N SER A 766 33.55 -25.64 24.80
CA SER A 766 32.98 -26.15 26.07
C SER A 766 32.03 -25.14 26.75
N GLU A 767 31.01 -25.71 27.39
CA GLU A 767 29.90 -25.15 28.14
C GLU A 767 30.22 -24.59 29.55
N VAL A 768 29.46 -23.57 29.95
CA VAL A 768 28.76 -23.39 31.26
C VAL A 768 29.50 -22.82 32.51
N HIS A 769 28.83 -21.83 33.14
CA HIS A 769 29.01 -21.15 34.45
C HIS A 769 30.26 -20.22 34.57
N ASP A 770 30.18 -18.98 35.07
CA ASP A 770 29.54 -18.53 36.31
C ASP A 770 29.20 -17.02 36.35
N GLU A 771 28.41 -16.70 37.35
CA GLU A 771 27.78 -15.45 37.78
C GLU A 771 28.70 -14.27 38.22
N PHE A 772 28.12 -13.04 38.17
CA PHE A 772 28.45 -11.83 38.94
C PHE A 772 29.87 -11.21 38.87
N ASN A 773 30.03 -10.15 38.05
CA ASN A 773 30.68 -8.87 38.42
C ASN A 773 30.78 -7.94 37.19
N THR A 774 29.83 -7.01 37.04
CA THR A 774 29.99 -5.84 36.17
C THR A 774 29.38 -4.61 36.84
N ALA A 775 30.11 -4.08 37.81
CA ALA A 775 30.13 -2.66 38.13
C ALA A 775 31.62 -2.32 38.23
N GLU A 776 32.05 -1.23 37.59
CA GLU A 776 33.46 -0.80 37.43
C GLU A 776 34.21 -1.37 36.21
N GLN A 777 33.64 -1.24 35.01
CA GLN A 777 34.43 -1.23 33.75
C GLN A 777 33.69 -0.60 32.55
N SER A 778 32.80 0.38 32.80
CA SER A 778 32.01 1.07 31.75
C SER A 778 32.67 2.32 31.17
N ASP A 779 33.76 2.82 31.77
CA ASP A 779 34.25 4.17 31.45
C ASP A 779 35.40 4.21 30.44
N LEU A 780 35.80 3.06 29.87
CA LEU A 780 36.91 2.98 28.91
C LEU A 780 36.51 2.52 27.50
N ASN A 781 35.25 2.12 27.27
CA ASN A 781 34.75 1.65 25.96
C ASN A 781 33.93 2.68 25.17
N ASP A 782 33.66 3.88 25.70
CA ASP A 782 32.75 4.85 25.06
C ASP A 782 33.46 5.80 24.07
N GLU A 783 34.79 5.82 24.02
CA GLU A 783 35.55 6.65 23.06
C GLU A 783 35.69 6.05 21.64
N SER A 784 35.43 4.75 21.48
CA SER A 784 35.64 4.04 20.19
C SER A 784 34.54 4.28 19.15
N SER A 785 33.37 4.76 19.57
CA SER A 785 32.20 5.00 18.69
C SER A 785 32.01 6.46 18.27
N CYS A 786 32.94 7.36 18.63
CA CYS A 786 32.81 8.80 18.41
C CYS A 786 33.52 9.27 17.14
N LEU A 787 32.84 10.10 16.34
CA LEU A 787 33.43 10.77 15.19
C LEU A 787 34.35 11.91 15.67
N LYS A 788 35.65 11.80 15.44
CA LYS A 788 36.63 12.83 15.82
C LYS A 788 36.75 13.88 14.72
N VAL A 789 36.41 15.14 15.03
CA VAL A 789 36.32 16.25 14.06
C VAL A 789 37.24 17.39 14.48
N THR A 790 38.00 17.99 13.57
CA THR A 790 38.86 19.15 13.88
C THR A 790 38.01 20.41 14.06
N ARG A 791 38.36 21.23 15.05
CA ARG A 791 37.60 22.45 15.37
C ARG A 791 37.56 23.39 14.16
N GLY A 792 36.36 23.79 13.74
CA GLY A 792 36.16 24.65 12.57
C GLY A 792 36.00 23.92 11.23
N SER A 793 35.99 22.57 11.21
CA SER A 793 35.69 21.77 10.02
C SER A 793 34.21 21.36 9.94
N GLU A 794 33.63 21.45 8.74
CA GLU A 794 32.25 21.04 8.47
C GLU A 794 32.18 19.53 8.21
N VAL A 795 31.22 18.85 8.84
CA VAL A 795 30.95 17.42 8.65
C VAL A 795 29.83 17.26 7.63
N PRO A 796 30.09 16.68 6.44
CA PRO A 796 29.07 16.47 5.43
C PRO A 796 28.32 15.17 5.73
N PHE A 797 27.29 15.20 6.58
CA PHE A 797 26.47 14.02 6.79
C PHE A 797 25.73 13.67 5.51
N VAL A 798 25.69 12.39 5.17
CA VAL A 798 24.90 11.85 4.08
C VAL A 798 23.91 10.90 4.71
N VAL A 799 22.64 11.32 4.73
CA VAL A 799 21.52 10.57 5.28
C VAL A 799 20.86 9.81 4.14
N GLU A 800 20.87 8.49 4.24
CA GLU A 800 20.25 7.57 3.31
C GLU A 800 19.11 6.86 4.02
N ALA A 801 17.95 6.80 3.38
CA ALA A 801 16.85 5.96 3.85
C ALA A 801 16.37 5.04 2.75
N THR A 802 16.22 3.77 3.09
CA THR A 802 15.60 2.75 2.23
C THR A 802 14.37 2.21 2.90
N MET A 803 13.23 2.28 2.24
CA MET A 803 11.97 1.75 2.76
C MET A 803 11.64 0.40 2.13
N THR A 804 11.40 -0.59 2.98
CA THR A 804 10.91 -1.91 2.58
C THR A 804 9.48 -2.07 3.07
N SER A 805 8.54 -2.34 2.16
CA SER A 805 7.14 -2.60 2.51
C SER A 805 6.63 -3.90 1.92
N THR A 806 5.71 -4.54 2.63
CA THR A 806 4.95 -5.71 2.15
C THR A 806 3.90 -5.34 1.10
N SER A 807 3.61 -4.05 0.91
CA SER A 807 2.62 -3.53 -0.04
C SER A 807 3.13 -2.28 -0.76
N SER A 808 2.50 -1.88 -1.85
CA SER A 808 2.83 -0.62 -2.52
C SER A 808 2.60 0.56 -1.57
N CYS A 809 3.65 1.34 -1.31
CA CYS A 809 3.58 2.59 -0.55
C CYS A 809 3.66 3.77 -1.52
N SER A 810 2.80 4.77 -1.31
CA SER A 810 2.85 6.04 -2.04
C SER A 810 3.23 7.17 -1.06
N ILE A 811 4.53 7.48 -1.01
CA ILE A 811 5.07 8.59 -0.21
C ILE A 811 5.34 9.76 -1.14
N ARG A 812 4.93 10.96 -0.71
CA ARG A 812 5.09 12.19 -1.49
C ARG A 812 6.41 12.89 -1.17
N THR A 813 6.74 13.02 0.12
CA THR A 813 7.93 13.73 0.58
C THR A 813 8.45 13.14 1.88
N PHE A 814 9.78 13.06 2.03
CA PHE A 814 10.45 12.76 3.29
C PHE A 814 10.88 14.08 3.97
N ILE A 815 10.89 14.10 5.30
CA ILE A 815 11.33 15.22 6.13
C ILE A 815 12.33 14.65 7.13
N VAL A 816 13.59 15.08 7.04
CA VAL A 816 14.64 14.68 7.98
C VAL A 816 14.71 15.72 9.09
N ASN A 817 14.44 15.30 10.32
CA ASN A 817 14.53 16.13 11.52
C ASN A 817 15.88 15.85 12.21
N ILE A 818 16.69 16.90 12.36
CA ILE A 818 18.00 16.83 13.00
C ILE A 818 17.94 17.55 14.34
N THR A 819 18.33 16.85 15.40
CA THR A 819 18.41 17.37 16.77
C THR A 819 19.83 17.21 17.28
N VAL A 820 20.44 18.30 17.74
CA VAL A 820 21.80 18.31 18.28
C VAL A 820 21.74 18.60 19.76
N THR A 821 22.25 17.69 20.58
CA THR A 821 22.32 17.80 22.03
C THR A 821 23.76 17.86 22.50
N CYS A 822 24.01 18.51 23.63
CA CYS A 822 25.31 18.45 24.31
C CYS A 822 25.66 17.00 24.67
N LYS A 823 26.96 16.69 24.82
CA LYS A 823 27.49 15.36 25.20
C LYS A 823 26.79 14.74 26.43
N GLU A 824 26.38 15.55 27.41
CA GLU A 824 25.68 15.12 28.62
C GLU A 824 24.15 14.92 28.42
N GLY A 825 23.61 15.20 27.23
CA GLY A 825 22.19 15.09 26.91
C GLY A 825 21.27 16.14 27.56
N SER A 826 21.82 17.02 28.41
CA SER A 826 21.08 17.96 29.26
C SER A 826 20.51 19.18 28.52
N ARG A 827 21.10 19.56 27.38
CA ARG A 827 20.73 20.76 26.62
C ARG A 827 20.68 20.49 25.11
N VAL A 828 19.58 20.88 24.47
CA VAL A 828 19.45 20.95 23.00
C VAL A 828 20.19 22.21 22.51
N ILE A 829 21.20 22.01 21.68
CA ILE A 829 22.02 23.07 21.07
C ILE A 829 21.29 23.65 19.87
N ARG A 830 20.77 22.78 18.99
CA ARG A 830 20.07 23.16 17.76
C ARG A 830 19.11 22.07 17.30
N SER A 831 17.99 22.45 16.70
CA SER A 831 17.05 21.54 16.03
C SER A 831 16.53 22.18 14.75
N TRP A 832 16.48 21.43 13.65
CA TRP A 832 15.88 21.88 12.38
C TRP A 832 15.39 20.69 11.55
N SER A 833 14.65 20.98 10.48
CA SER A 833 14.10 19.97 9.57
C SER A 833 14.40 20.31 8.12
N GLU A 834 14.63 19.28 7.30
CA GLU A 834 14.90 19.41 5.87
C GLU A 834 13.97 18.49 5.06
N ALA A 835 13.29 19.06 4.06
CA ALA A 835 12.44 18.30 3.15
C ALA A 835 13.27 17.71 2.02
N VAL A 836 13.15 16.40 1.80
CA VAL A 836 13.91 15.64 0.80
C VAL A 836 12.96 15.00 -0.21
N THR A 837 13.28 15.15 -1.49
CA THR A 837 12.56 14.52 -2.61
C THR A 837 13.13 13.13 -2.89
N SER A 838 12.25 12.15 -3.14
CA SER A 838 12.62 10.77 -3.47
C SER A 838 13.35 10.72 -4.82
N GLU A 839 14.47 9.99 -4.90
CA GLU A 839 15.23 9.80 -6.16
C GLU A 839 14.68 8.63 -6.99
N GLU A 840 14.25 7.55 -6.33
CA GLU A 840 13.51 6.40 -6.88
C GLU A 840 12.27 6.09 -6.02
N GLU A 841 11.41 5.15 -6.41
CA GLU A 841 10.31 4.70 -5.55
C GLU A 841 10.88 4.12 -4.23
N ASN A 842 10.63 4.81 -3.11
CA ASN A 842 10.91 4.35 -1.74
C ASN A 842 12.36 4.48 -1.21
N CYS A 843 13.21 5.32 -1.81
CA CYS A 843 14.51 5.66 -1.23
C CYS A 843 14.89 7.15 -1.42
N PHE A 844 15.70 7.67 -0.50
CA PHE A 844 16.32 9.00 -0.66
C PHE A 844 17.74 9.02 -0.12
N LYS A 845 18.52 9.96 -0.66
CA LYS A 845 19.87 10.29 -0.21
C LYS A 845 19.99 11.82 -0.11
N ALA A 846 20.31 12.33 1.07
CA ALA A 846 20.39 13.77 1.32
C ALA A 846 21.71 14.15 2.02
N PRO A 847 22.50 15.07 1.43
CA PRO A 847 23.64 15.68 2.12
C PRO A 847 23.18 16.78 3.07
N ILE A 848 23.54 16.66 4.35
CA ILE A 848 23.18 17.56 5.45
C ILE A 848 24.48 17.99 6.15
N PRO A 849 25.10 19.10 5.73
CA PRO A 849 26.35 19.54 6.33
C PRO A 849 26.11 20.19 7.71
N TYR A 850 26.99 19.92 8.67
CA TYR A 850 26.92 20.49 10.01
C TYR A 850 28.31 20.89 10.53
N LEU A 851 28.38 22.08 11.15
CA LEU A 851 29.59 22.61 11.77
C LEU A 851 29.49 22.53 13.31
N PRO A 852 30.10 21.51 13.95
CA PRO A 852 30.08 21.36 15.40
C PRO A 852 30.93 22.45 16.08
N GLN A 853 30.35 23.10 17.11
CA GLN A 853 31.03 24.14 17.92
C GLN A 853 31.54 23.61 19.26
N GLU A 854 30.94 22.52 19.74
CA GLU A 854 31.20 21.85 21.00
C GLU A 854 30.92 20.33 20.84
N ASP A 855 31.40 19.52 21.79
CA ASP A 855 31.12 18.09 21.83
C ASP A 855 29.60 17.86 21.88
N CYS A 856 29.07 17.12 20.91
CA CYS A 856 27.63 16.98 20.73
C CYS A 856 27.22 15.61 20.20
N THR A 857 25.97 15.25 20.46
CA THR A 857 25.31 14.10 19.84
C THR A 857 24.31 14.63 18.81
N VAL A 858 24.46 14.19 17.56
CA VAL A 858 23.55 14.54 16.47
C VAL A 858 22.61 13.37 16.23
N LYS A 859 21.32 13.61 16.45
CA LYS A 859 20.25 12.63 16.27
C LYS A 859 19.41 12.98 15.04
N PHE A 860 19.29 12.02 14.14
CA PHE A 860 18.50 12.08 12.92
C PHE A 860 17.23 11.24 13.09
N THR A 861 16.09 11.83 12.77
CA THR A 861 14.79 11.16 12.73
C THR A 861 14.10 11.48 11.41
N VAL A 862 13.25 10.58 10.92
CA VAL A 862 12.56 10.77 9.64
C VAL A 862 11.05 10.84 9.84
N GLU A 863 10.47 11.90 9.31
CA GLU A 863 9.04 12.04 9.08
C GLU A 863 8.75 11.94 7.58
N PHE A 864 7.52 11.63 7.22
CA PHE A 864 7.13 11.57 5.82
C PHE A 864 5.66 11.96 5.62
N VAL A 865 5.33 12.41 4.42
CA VAL A 865 3.99 12.85 4.04
C VAL A 865 3.47 11.93 2.94
N ASP A 866 2.27 11.41 3.15
CA ASP A 866 1.59 10.56 2.16
C ASP A 866 0.84 11.37 1.08
N GLU A 867 0.21 10.67 0.13
CA GLU A 867 -0.63 11.30 -0.90
C GLU A 867 -1.84 12.07 -0.33
N SER A 868 -2.33 11.66 0.84
CA SER A 868 -3.43 12.34 1.55
C SER A 868 -2.98 13.62 2.26
N ARG A 869 -1.68 13.96 2.18
CA ARG A 869 -1.02 15.08 2.86
C ARG A 869 -0.99 14.94 4.39
N ARG A 870 -1.12 13.73 4.92
CA ARG A 870 -0.98 13.45 6.34
C ARG A 870 0.49 13.26 6.70
N HIS A 871 0.88 13.77 7.87
CA HIS A 871 2.25 13.71 8.39
C HIS A 871 2.45 12.51 9.31
N TRP A 872 3.46 11.69 9.01
CA TRP A 872 3.80 10.46 9.73
C TRP A 872 5.21 10.53 10.30
N THR A 873 5.44 9.85 11.42
CA THR A 873 6.74 9.77 12.11
C THR A 873 7.26 8.35 12.07
N SER A 874 8.48 8.14 11.59
CA SER A 874 9.14 6.84 11.64
C SER A 874 9.69 6.53 13.03
N HIS A 875 9.72 5.24 13.39
CA HIS A 875 10.43 4.76 14.59
C HIS A 875 11.95 4.73 14.43
N SER A 876 12.45 4.90 13.20
CA SER A 876 13.87 4.80 12.89
C SER A 876 14.62 6.07 13.28
N GLN A 877 15.69 5.87 14.03
CA GLN A 877 16.55 6.94 14.51
C GLN A 877 18.00 6.54 14.26
N ALA A 878 18.84 7.50 13.89
CA ALA A 878 20.27 7.33 13.79
C ALA A 878 20.94 8.41 14.64
N GLU A 879 21.97 8.04 15.39
CA GLU A 879 22.69 8.95 16.29
C GLU A 879 24.17 8.88 15.99
N VAL A 880 24.83 10.05 15.95
CA VAL A 880 26.27 10.19 15.76
C VAL A 880 26.82 11.05 16.89
N LYS A 881 27.73 10.49 17.69
CA LYS A 881 28.48 11.23 18.72
C LYS A 881 29.69 11.91 18.07
N ILE A 882 29.86 13.22 18.28
CA ILE A 882 30.97 14.02 17.76
C ILE A 882 31.84 14.51 18.92
N VAL A 883 33.15 14.32 18.79
CA VAL A 883 34.15 14.86 19.71
C VAL A 883 35.10 15.78 18.94
N LEU A 884 35.28 17.00 19.42
CA LEU A 884 36.17 17.98 18.79
C LEU A 884 37.63 17.75 19.21
N LYS A 885 38.54 17.72 18.22
CA LYS A 885 39.99 17.77 18.46
C LYS A 885 40.46 19.22 18.50
N GLU A 886 41.28 19.57 19.51
CA GLU A 886 42.03 20.83 19.52
C GLU A 886 43.17 20.76 18.50
N ASP A 887 43.43 21.87 17.80
CA ASP A 887 44.53 21.96 16.83
C ASP A 887 45.89 21.95 17.56
N ASP A 888 46.75 20.98 17.23
CA ASP A 888 48.15 20.83 17.68
C ASP A 888 49.09 21.96 17.20
N TYR A 889 48.60 23.19 17.03
CA TYR A 889 49.40 24.31 16.53
C TYR A 889 50.22 25.03 17.62
N GLU A 890 49.98 24.78 18.91
CA GLU A 890 50.74 25.40 20.01
C GLU A 890 51.97 24.59 20.49
N GLU A 891 52.07 23.29 20.21
CA GLU A 891 53.22 22.49 20.67
C GLU A 891 54.50 22.65 19.84
N ARG A 892 54.43 23.22 18.63
CA ARG A 892 55.60 23.49 17.78
C ARG A 892 56.35 24.80 18.09
N ARG A 893 55.98 25.52 19.15
CA ARG A 893 56.65 26.76 19.62
C ARG A 893 57.29 26.63 21.01
N ARG A 894 57.85 25.47 21.37
CA ARG A 894 58.89 25.45 22.41
C ARG A 894 60.22 25.84 21.78
N PRO A 895 60.84 26.98 22.15
CA PRO A 895 62.20 27.28 21.71
C PRO A 895 63.16 26.28 22.36
N GLU A 896 64.07 25.74 21.55
CA GLU A 896 65.29 25.12 22.06
C GLU A 896 66.09 26.17 22.84
N THR A 897 66.01 26.13 24.17
CA THR A 897 67.04 26.73 25.03
C THR A 897 67.87 25.62 25.66
N ASN A 898 69.06 25.44 25.09
CA ASN A 898 70.14 24.69 25.68
C ASN A 898 70.60 25.28 27.03
N SER A 899 70.88 24.36 27.96
CA SER A 899 71.93 24.41 28.99
C SER A 899 71.79 25.30 30.25
N ALA A 900 72.20 24.66 31.36
CA ALA A 900 72.73 25.20 32.62
C ALA A 900 71.75 25.56 33.75
N ARG A 901 71.29 24.56 34.51
CA ARG A 901 71.86 24.17 35.83
C ARG A 901 71.10 22.98 36.42
#